data_AF-A8ETE2-F1
#
_entry.id   AF-A8ETE2-F1
#
_cell.length_a   1.000
_cell.length_b   1.000
_cell.length_c   1.000
_cell.angle_alpha   90.00
_cell.angle_beta   90.00
_cell.angle_gamma   90.00
#
_symmetry.space_group_name_H-M   'P 1'
#
loop_
_entity.id
_entity.type
_entity.pdbx_description
1 polymer ?
#
loop_
_entity_poly.entity_id
_entity_poly.type
_entity_poly.pdbx_seq_one_letter_code
_entity_poly.pdbx_strand_id
1 'polypeptide(L)'
;MNSTFDYEKLKLFYIGKEKIDDNFVPLVYKNKDLLTHAAIIGMTGSGKTGLGISLLEEAAIDNIPSIIIDPKGDMTNLLLTFPSLQGSDFEPWIEEQDASNNGLSVKEFAQNTANLWKNGLERDFQNASRIEKLKNCADFTIYTPGSDAGVQISILSSFKAPNKEVIEDNDLLVSLVNSTVSSILSLIEEKSDTTSKESILISSIFMNYFKENKDLTLEELITLIVTPPFSKIGVFDLETFFAQSERLKLALKLNNIIANPSFKTWIEGETLDISNLLYDETGKAKVSIFSIAHLNDSQRMFFVSLLLNQMVSWMRRQEGTTSLKALLYMDEIFGYFPPNSNPPSKQPMLTLLKQARSFGIGIILSTQNPVDIDYKGLANIGTWFIGRLQTKQDKEKVIDGLSSANEGNLNKDEVMNLISNLEKRNFILKNINEDGIKIFETRWALSYLKGPISKDGIKKLMSEKKKQNIPTQKIENENQTTQINIEKGIPKPIITSNLTEKYLYSSQNSAYYLQPYLICSCDVHYIDAPKNIDFEEKISYKIYLDENMKNIDFEEKEELGNNSFEEKEKPNSFYYELPSFVQKEKDLKVIEKDFMDYIYRSSKLTLYKNEFLKITSKQTESLNDFKIRLQDRLNEKIDFEVEKLKIKFVKENDSIEAKLSKLYEKLQKEEIQATSTTTDTIISIGTSLLGAFFGNSVINKTNIGKVATSAKGASKILKERNDVKQVENEILELQQQKEALKTLLENEIEKINLANQSSNFPIEEIFIKPKRSDIYNTKLALLWQEQ
;
A
#
# COMPACT_ATOMS: atom_id res chain seq x y z
N MET A 1 16.99 -2.97 -34.86
CA MET A 1 17.48 -1.88 -33.98
C MET A 1 16.95 -2.15 -32.59
N ASN A 2 17.75 -2.75 -31.71
CA ASN A 2 17.40 -3.01 -30.31
C ASN A 2 17.60 -1.74 -29.47
N SER A 3 16.91 -0.65 -29.81
CA SER A 3 17.01 0.62 -29.06
C SER A 3 15.90 0.74 -28.01
N THR A 4 15.57 -0.34 -27.29
CA THR A 4 14.77 -0.23 -26.07
C THR A 4 15.65 0.41 -25.01
N PHE A 5 15.52 1.72 -24.89
CA PHE A 5 16.12 2.51 -23.82
C PHE A 5 15.63 1.95 -22.47
N ASP A 6 16.56 1.66 -21.55
CA ASP A 6 16.23 1.08 -20.25
C ASP A 6 15.81 2.19 -19.27
N TYR A 7 14.58 2.70 -19.46
CA TYR A 7 13.97 3.73 -18.61
C TYR A 7 13.89 3.30 -17.14
N GLU A 8 13.88 2.00 -16.91
CA GLU A 8 13.53 1.36 -15.64
C GLU A 8 14.65 1.50 -14.62
N LYS A 9 15.91 1.44 -15.06
CA LYS A 9 17.07 1.70 -14.19
C LYS A 9 17.12 3.15 -13.69
N LEU A 10 16.37 4.05 -14.32
CA LEU A 10 16.44 5.49 -14.11
C LEU A 10 15.34 6.03 -13.19
N LYS A 11 14.50 5.17 -12.58
CA LYS A 11 13.35 5.61 -11.79
C LYS A 11 12.40 6.51 -12.60
N LEU A 12 12.24 6.15 -13.86
CA LEU A 12 11.39 6.83 -14.84
C LEU A 12 10.33 5.86 -15.32
N PHE A 13 9.08 6.31 -15.26
CA PHE A 13 7.94 5.57 -15.77
C PHE A 13 7.76 5.90 -17.24
N TYR A 14 7.85 4.91 -18.10
CA TYR A 14 7.47 5.08 -19.49
C TYR A 14 5.94 5.15 -19.58
N ILE A 15 5.38 6.32 -19.87
CA ILE A 15 3.92 6.55 -19.84
C ILE A 15 3.29 6.59 -21.23
N GLY A 16 4.09 6.82 -22.27
CA GLY A 16 3.57 6.99 -23.62
C GLY A 16 4.53 7.67 -24.57
N LYS A 17 4.00 8.32 -25.59
CA LYS A 17 4.80 9.01 -26.60
C LYS A 17 4.18 10.36 -26.95
N GLU A 18 5.03 11.35 -27.13
CA GLU A 18 4.61 12.69 -27.59
C GLU A 18 5.04 12.91 -29.04
N LYS A 19 4.36 13.84 -29.70
CA LYS A 19 4.63 14.17 -31.11
C LYS A 19 5.49 15.42 -31.18
N ILE A 20 6.72 15.29 -31.68
CA ILE A 20 7.69 16.38 -31.89
C ILE A 20 8.10 16.37 -33.36
N ASP A 21 7.96 17.50 -34.05
CA ASP A 21 8.32 17.66 -35.48
C ASP A 21 7.80 16.51 -36.36
N ASP A 22 6.50 16.23 -36.22
CA ASP A 22 5.76 15.14 -36.87
C ASP A 22 6.19 13.70 -36.55
N ASN A 23 7.16 13.50 -35.67
CA ASN A 23 7.64 12.20 -35.23
C ASN A 23 7.21 11.90 -33.79
N PHE A 24 6.93 10.63 -33.50
CA PHE A 24 6.65 10.19 -32.13
C PHE A 24 7.94 9.88 -31.38
N VAL A 25 8.06 10.44 -30.17
CA VAL A 25 9.17 10.17 -29.25
C VAL A 25 8.65 9.67 -27.91
N PRO A 26 9.37 8.75 -27.24
CA PRO A 26 9.01 8.30 -25.89
C PRO A 26 8.90 9.44 -24.88
N LEU A 27 7.79 9.47 -24.14
CA LEU A 27 7.57 10.35 -22.99
C LEU A 27 7.69 9.54 -21.71
N VAL A 28 8.57 10.01 -20.83
CA VAL A 28 8.82 9.42 -19.52
C VAL A 28 8.41 10.38 -18.40
N TYR A 29 8.06 9.80 -17.25
CA TYR A 29 7.59 10.50 -16.08
C TYR A 29 8.45 10.14 -14.87
N LYS A 30 8.86 11.13 -14.06
CA LYS A 30 9.70 10.88 -12.87
C LYS A 30 8.85 10.30 -11.74
N ASN A 31 9.16 9.10 -11.28
CA ASN A 31 8.38 8.45 -10.22
C ASN A 31 8.23 9.33 -8.96
N LYS A 32 9.28 10.07 -8.56
CA LYS A 32 9.29 10.95 -7.39
C LYS A 32 8.25 12.07 -7.45
N ASP A 33 7.79 12.44 -8.64
CA ASP A 33 6.77 13.47 -8.81
C ASP A 33 5.39 12.97 -8.30
N LEU A 34 5.18 11.65 -8.20
CA LEU A 34 3.99 11.05 -7.55
C LEU A 34 3.95 11.30 -6.04
N LEU A 35 5.03 11.77 -5.41
CA LEU A 35 4.98 12.30 -4.05
C LEU A 35 4.09 13.55 -3.95
N THR A 36 3.78 14.23 -5.08
CA THR A 36 2.76 15.28 -5.13
C THR A 36 1.38 14.75 -5.51
N HIS A 37 1.18 13.42 -5.53
CA HIS A 37 -0.04 12.77 -6.00
C HIS A 37 -0.35 13.02 -7.49
N ALA A 38 -1.27 12.25 -8.04
CA ALA A 38 -1.75 12.41 -9.41
C ALA A 38 -3.27 12.25 -9.54
N ALA A 39 -3.85 12.96 -10.49
CA ALA A 39 -5.24 12.80 -10.92
C ALA A 39 -5.31 12.35 -12.38
N ILE A 40 -6.14 11.36 -12.67
CA ILE A 40 -6.46 10.88 -14.02
C ILE A 40 -7.93 11.19 -14.30
N ILE A 41 -8.19 12.14 -15.19
CA ILE A 41 -9.53 12.66 -15.45
C ILE A 41 -9.88 12.48 -16.92
N GLY A 42 -11.10 12.06 -17.21
CA GLY A 42 -11.55 11.85 -18.59
C GLY A 42 -12.84 11.05 -18.67
N MET A 43 -13.59 11.17 -19.76
CA MET A 43 -14.83 10.41 -19.98
C MET A 43 -14.58 8.89 -20.15
N THR A 44 -15.64 8.08 -20.18
CA THR A 44 -15.55 6.66 -20.58
C THR A 44 -14.92 6.51 -21.97
N GLY A 45 -13.97 5.57 -22.11
CA GLY A 45 -13.27 5.34 -23.38
C GLY A 45 -12.19 6.36 -23.74
N SER A 46 -11.88 7.33 -22.86
CA SER A 46 -10.77 8.27 -23.06
C SER A 46 -9.38 7.64 -22.88
N GLY A 47 -9.29 6.47 -22.23
CA GLY A 47 -8.04 5.75 -21.98
C GLY A 47 -7.57 5.74 -20.52
N LYS A 48 -8.34 6.30 -19.57
CA LYS A 48 -7.94 6.41 -18.14
C LYS A 48 -7.44 5.11 -17.54
N THR A 49 -8.22 4.04 -17.69
CA THR A 49 -7.90 2.70 -17.19
C THR A 49 -6.56 2.20 -17.73
N GLY A 50 -6.30 2.41 -19.04
CA GLY A 50 -5.04 2.03 -19.66
C GLY A 50 -3.85 2.85 -19.14
N LEU A 51 -4.04 4.15 -18.90
CA LEU A 51 -3.01 4.99 -18.27
C LEU A 51 -2.75 4.58 -16.81
N GLY A 52 -3.80 4.33 -16.03
CA GLY A 52 -3.69 3.86 -14.65
C GLY A 52 -2.94 2.53 -14.56
N ILE A 53 -3.31 1.56 -15.39
CA ILE A 53 -2.59 0.28 -15.51
C ILE A 53 -1.14 0.52 -15.93
N SER A 54 -0.87 1.37 -16.91
CA SER A 54 0.50 1.65 -17.35
C SER A 54 1.35 2.24 -16.22
N LEU A 55 0.81 3.15 -15.40
CA LEU A 55 1.52 3.70 -14.25
C LEU A 55 1.81 2.64 -13.19
N LEU A 56 0.84 1.74 -12.91
CA LEU A 56 0.98 0.65 -11.95
C LEU A 56 1.97 -0.42 -12.42
N GLU A 57 2.02 -0.70 -13.73
CA GLU A 57 3.02 -1.57 -14.35
C GLU A 57 4.43 -1.01 -14.16
N GLU A 58 4.64 0.28 -14.43
CA GLU A 58 5.95 0.92 -14.25
C GLU A 58 6.35 0.96 -12.77
N ALA A 59 5.41 1.21 -11.86
CA ALA A 59 5.65 1.15 -10.42
C ALA A 59 6.07 -0.27 -9.98
N ALA A 60 5.39 -1.31 -10.45
CA ALA A 60 5.74 -2.69 -10.15
C ALA A 60 7.14 -3.07 -10.69
N ILE A 61 7.49 -2.63 -11.90
CA ILE A 61 8.81 -2.83 -12.50
C ILE A 61 9.91 -2.14 -11.69
N ASP A 62 9.63 -0.96 -11.14
CA ASP A 62 10.52 -0.19 -10.27
C ASP A 62 10.46 -0.64 -8.79
N ASN A 63 9.85 -1.80 -8.52
CA ASN A 63 9.68 -2.39 -7.18
C ASN A 63 9.01 -1.44 -6.17
N ILE A 64 8.07 -0.61 -6.64
CA ILE A 64 7.21 0.24 -5.82
C ILE A 64 5.87 -0.48 -5.61
N PRO A 65 5.57 -0.91 -4.36
CA PRO A 65 4.31 -1.60 -4.08
C PRO A 65 3.10 -0.69 -4.20
N SER A 66 1.95 -1.29 -4.47
CA SER A 66 0.71 -0.57 -4.75
C SER A 66 -0.49 -1.22 -4.06
N ILE A 67 -1.29 -0.41 -3.37
CA ILE A 67 -2.65 -0.75 -2.96
C ILE A 67 -3.62 -0.12 -3.95
N ILE A 68 -4.45 -0.95 -4.57
CA ILE A 68 -5.35 -0.55 -5.67
C ILE A 68 -6.79 -0.82 -5.23
N ILE A 69 -7.63 0.21 -5.24
CA ILE A 69 -9.07 0.10 -4.98
C ILE A 69 -9.80 0.07 -6.33
N ASP A 70 -10.47 -1.04 -6.62
CA ASP A 70 -11.07 -1.31 -7.93
C ASP A 70 -12.59 -1.56 -7.82
N PRO A 71 -13.42 -0.50 -7.87
CA PRO A 71 -14.87 -0.64 -7.86
C PRO A 71 -15.47 -1.13 -9.18
N LYS A 72 -14.70 -1.12 -10.28
CA LYS A 72 -15.18 -1.49 -11.63
C LYS A 72 -14.75 -2.87 -12.08
N GLY A 73 -13.68 -3.41 -11.49
CA GLY A 73 -13.10 -4.70 -11.81
C GLY A 73 -12.04 -4.66 -12.91
N ASP A 74 -11.74 -3.48 -13.47
CA ASP A 74 -10.83 -3.33 -14.61
C ASP A 74 -9.36 -3.46 -14.22
N MET A 75 -8.99 -3.16 -12.96
CA MET A 75 -7.58 -3.21 -12.51
C MET A 75 -7.08 -4.65 -12.36
N THR A 76 -8.00 -5.62 -12.23
CA THR A 76 -7.67 -7.05 -12.23
C THR A 76 -6.95 -7.50 -13.51
N ASN A 77 -7.06 -6.74 -14.60
CA ASN A 77 -6.32 -6.98 -15.84
C ASN A 77 -4.80 -6.95 -15.66
N LEU A 78 -4.25 -6.33 -14.60
CA LEU A 78 -2.81 -6.39 -14.27
C LEU A 78 -2.27 -7.81 -14.14
N LEU A 79 -3.13 -8.81 -13.93
CA LEU A 79 -2.74 -10.22 -13.87
C LEU A 79 -2.77 -10.94 -15.22
N LEU A 80 -3.33 -10.31 -16.26
CA LEU A 80 -3.37 -10.86 -17.62
C LEU A 80 -2.07 -10.53 -18.36
N THR A 81 -0.95 -11.08 -17.86
CA THR A 81 0.39 -10.90 -18.42
C THR A 81 0.83 -12.14 -19.19
N PHE A 82 1.05 -11.99 -20.50
CA PHE A 82 1.35 -13.10 -21.42
C PHE A 82 2.71 -12.91 -22.12
N PRO A 83 3.84 -13.30 -21.49
CA PRO A 83 5.18 -13.09 -22.06
C PRO A 83 5.40 -13.73 -23.43
N SER A 84 4.78 -14.88 -23.68
CA SER A 84 4.93 -15.60 -24.95
C SER A 84 4.10 -14.99 -26.09
N LEU A 85 3.14 -14.12 -25.77
CA LEU A 85 2.19 -13.51 -26.72
C LEU A 85 1.57 -14.54 -27.68
N GLN A 86 1.17 -15.70 -27.16
CA GLN A 86 0.54 -16.76 -27.96
C GLN A 86 -0.99 -16.64 -27.90
N GLY A 87 -1.69 -16.95 -29.00
CA GLY A 87 -3.16 -16.91 -29.02
C GLY A 87 -3.81 -17.74 -27.91
N SER A 88 -3.20 -18.87 -27.54
CA SER A 88 -3.67 -19.74 -26.45
C SER A 88 -3.70 -19.07 -25.07
N ASP A 89 -2.87 -18.06 -24.84
CA ASP A 89 -2.84 -17.33 -23.58
C ASP A 89 -4.04 -16.37 -23.47
N PHE A 90 -4.48 -15.81 -24.60
CA PHE A 90 -5.62 -14.89 -24.70
C PHE A 90 -6.96 -15.64 -24.80
N GLU A 91 -6.98 -16.82 -25.42
CA GLU A 91 -8.20 -17.62 -25.69
C GLU A 91 -9.14 -17.75 -24.48
N PRO A 92 -8.68 -18.05 -23.25
CA PRO A 92 -9.57 -18.18 -22.10
C PRO A 92 -10.20 -16.87 -21.61
N TRP A 93 -9.76 -15.74 -22.16
CA TRP A 93 -10.17 -14.39 -21.79
C TRP A 93 -10.92 -13.69 -22.91
N ILE A 94 -11.16 -14.35 -24.05
CA ILE A 94 -12.01 -13.85 -25.12
C ILE A 94 -13.48 -14.21 -24.82
N GLU A 95 -14.38 -13.24 -24.95
CA GLU A 95 -15.81 -13.49 -24.92
C GLU A 95 -16.28 -14.06 -26.27
N GLU A 96 -17.09 -15.13 -26.25
CA GLU A 96 -17.60 -15.76 -27.48
C GLU A 96 -18.38 -14.76 -28.36
N GLN A 97 -19.08 -13.84 -27.71
CA GLN A 97 -19.85 -12.80 -28.40
C GLN A 97 -18.96 -11.82 -29.15
N ASP A 98 -17.78 -11.47 -28.63
CA ASP A 98 -16.84 -10.59 -29.31
C ASP A 98 -16.21 -11.27 -30.53
N ALA A 99 -15.88 -12.55 -30.43
CA ALA A 99 -15.39 -13.33 -31.56
C ALA A 99 -16.47 -13.43 -32.66
N SER A 100 -17.71 -13.73 -32.27
CA SER A 100 -18.85 -13.80 -33.19
C SER A 100 -19.16 -12.46 -33.85
N ASN A 101 -19.09 -11.34 -33.12
CA ASN A 101 -19.30 -9.99 -33.66
C ASN A 101 -18.26 -9.62 -34.74
N ASN A 102 -17.06 -10.21 -34.67
CA ASN A 102 -15.99 -10.04 -35.65
C ASN A 102 -15.99 -11.14 -36.74
N GLY A 103 -16.96 -12.07 -36.72
CA GLY A 103 -17.06 -13.16 -37.69
C GLY A 103 -15.92 -14.18 -37.61
N LEU A 104 -15.30 -14.33 -36.44
CA LEU A 104 -14.14 -15.18 -36.21
C LEU A 104 -14.45 -16.25 -35.14
N SER A 105 -13.74 -17.39 -35.18
CA SER A 105 -13.74 -18.31 -34.05
C SER A 105 -12.99 -17.72 -32.85
N VAL A 106 -13.26 -18.20 -31.63
CA VAL A 106 -12.57 -17.74 -30.40
C VAL A 106 -11.05 -17.88 -30.55
N LYS A 107 -10.58 -18.98 -31.14
CA LYS A 107 -9.15 -19.24 -31.39
C LYS A 107 -8.53 -18.24 -32.37
N GLU A 108 -9.20 -17.98 -33.49
CA GLU A 108 -8.73 -17.00 -34.47
C GLU A 108 -8.73 -15.59 -33.89
N PHE A 109 -9.76 -15.23 -33.14
CA PHE A 109 -9.85 -13.93 -32.48
C PHE A 109 -8.77 -13.76 -31.40
N ALA A 110 -8.48 -14.82 -30.63
CA ALA A 110 -7.40 -14.83 -29.66
C ALA A 110 -6.02 -14.68 -30.31
N GLN A 111 -5.78 -15.36 -31.44
CA GLN A 111 -4.53 -15.20 -32.20
C GLN A 111 -4.39 -13.79 -32.79
N ASN A 112 -5.48 -13.22 -33.30
CA ASN A 112 -5.51 -11.83 -33.78
C ASN A 112 -5.24 -10.84 -32.64
N THR A 113 -5.79 -11.09 -31.46
CA THR A 113 -5.55 -10.29 -30.25
C THR A 113 -4.09 -10.37 -29.81
N ALA A 114 -3.48 -11.55 -29.84
CA ALA A 114 -2.06 -11.73 -29.55
C ALA A 114 -1.16 -10.95 -30.53
N ASN A 115 -1.47 -11.01 -31.83
CA ASN A 115 -0.77 -10.24 -32.86
C ASN A 115 -0.97 -8.73 -32.68
N LEU A 116 -2.18 -8.29 -32.32
CA LEU A 116 -2.48 -6.89 -32.00
C LEU A 116 -1.62 -6.39 -30.84
N TRP A 117 -1.52 -7.17 -29.76
CA TRP A 117 -0.69 -6.82 -28.61
C TRP A 117 0.78 -6.74 -28.97
N LYS A 118 1.30 -7.72 -29.72
CA LYS A 118 2.69 -7.71 -30.18
C LYS A 118 3.01 -6.45 -31.00
N ASN A 119 2.19 -6.15 -31.99
CA ASN A 119 2.37 -4.98 -32.85
C ASN A 119 2.22 -3.66 -32.06
N GLY A 120 1.30 -3.61 -31.10
CA GLY A 120 1.09 -2.45 -30.23
C GLY A 120 2.31 -2.14 -29.36
N LEU A 121 2.93 -3.17 -28.76
CA LEU A 121 4.15 -3.03 -27.98
C LEU A 121 5.31 -2.53 -28.84
N GLU A 122 5.56 -3.15 -30.00
CA GLU A 122 6.65 -2.76 -30.91
C GLU A 122 6.49 -1.31 -31.40
N ARG A 123 5.25 -0.90 -31.73
CA ARG A 123 4.90 0.47 -32.13
C ARG A 123 5.19 1.50 -31.04
N ASP A 124 5.07 1.10 -29.78
CA ASP A 124 5.25 1.96 -28.61
C ASP A 124 6.58 1.65 -27.91
N PHE A 125 7.62 1.30 -28.68
CA PHE A 125 9.00 1.16 -28.22
C PHE A 125 9.21 0.11 -27.10
N GLN A 126 8.36 -0.92 -27.06
CA GLN A 126 8.40 -2.01 -26.07
C GLN A 126 8.52 -3.38 -26.74
N ASN A 127 8.83 -4.41 -25.95
CA ASN A 127 8.93 -5.79 -26.42
C ASN A 127 8.35 -6.77 -25.38
N ALA A 128 8.23 -8.04 -25.77
CA ALA A 128 7.65 -9.09 -24.93
C ALA A 128 8.42 -9.35 -23.63
N SER A 129 9.75 -9.14 -23.60
CA SER A 129 10.56 -9.36 -22.39
C SER A 129 10.20 -8.40 -21.25
N ARG A 130 9.63 -7.22 -21.53
CA ARG A 130 9.08 -6.33 -20.49
C ARG A 130 7.90 -6.97 -19.74
N ILE A 131 7.08 -7.79 -20.40
CA ILE A 131 5.96 -8.48 -19.77
C ILE A 131 6.48 -9.52 -18.76
N GLU A 132 7.52 -10.25 -19.15
CA GLU A 132 8.19 -11.20 -18.24
C GLU A 132 8.82 -10.49 -17.05
N LYS A 133 9.49 -9.34 -17.29
CA LYS A 133 10.03 -8.51 -16.22
C LYS A 133 8.95 -8.06 -15.24
N LEU A 134 7.84 -7.49 -15.74
CA LEU A 134 6.70 -7.09 -14.92
C LEU A 134 6.21 -8.24 -14.02
N LYS A 135 5.99 -9.41 -14.62
CA LYS A 135 5.50 -10.61 -13.92
C LYS A 135 6.46 -11.06 -12.81
N ASN A 136 7.76 -10.88 -13.00
CA ASN A 136 8.78 -11.32 -12.06
C ASN A 136 9.12 -10.26 -10.99
N CYS A 137 8.94 -8.97 -11.25
CA CYS A 137 9.34 -7.89 -10.36
C CYS A 137 8.43 -7.71 -9.13
N ALA A 138 7.12 -7.95 -9.27
CA ALA A 138 6.16 -7.79 -8.17
C ALA A 138 5.29 -9.03 -7.97
N ASP A 139 4.71 -9.15 -6.78
CA ASP A 139 3.70 -10.15 -6.48
C ASP A 139 2.30 -9.57 -6.63
N PHE A 140 1.50 -10.09 -7.56
CA PHE A 140 0.16 -9.58 -7.87
C PHE A 140 -0.90 -10.40 -7.17
N THR A 141 -1.68 -9.75 -6.30
CA THR A 141 -2.74 -10.42 -5.53
C THR A 141 -4.06 -9.68 -5.66
N ILE A 142 -5.12 -10.40 -6.02
CA ILE A 142 -6.49 -9.88 -6.02
C ILE A 142 -7.17 -10.29 -4.72
N TYR A 143 -7.47 -9.30 -3.89
CA TYR A 143 -8.28 -9.44 -2.70
C TYR A 143 -9.75 -9.15 -3.00
N THR A 144 -10.63 -10.00 -2.47
CA THR A 144 -12.09 -9.86 -2.64
C THR A 144 -12.77 -9.82 -1.27
N PRO A 145 -12.85 -8.65 -0.61
CA PRO A 145 -13.52 -8.55 0.69
C PRO A 145 -14.96 -9.06 0.61
N GLY A 146 -15.37 -9.92 1.54
CA GLY A 146 -16.71 -10.50 1.54
C GLY A 146 -17.00 -11.51 0.41
N SER A 147 -15.97 -12.04 -0.25
CA SER A 147 -16.12 -13.10 -1.26
C SER A 147 -14.91 -14.03 -1.26
N ASP A 148 -15.13 -15.30 -1.58
CA ASP A 148 -14.07 -16.29 -1.78
C ASP A 148 -13.59 -16.35 -3.25
N ALA A 149 -13.90 -15.38 -4.10
CA ALA A 149 -13.43 -15.40 -5.49
C ALA A 149 -11.91 -15.25 -5.57
N GLY A 150 -11.35 -14.22 -4.92
CA GLY A 150 -9.92 -13.98 -4.79
C GLY A 150 -9.36 -14.43 -3.43
N VAL A 151 -8.27 -13.79 -3.01
CA VAL A 151 -7.75 -13.93 -1.64
C VAL A 151 -8.69 -13.19 -0.68
N GLN A 152 -9.08 -13.86 0.40
CA GLN A 152 -9.96 -13.28 1.41
C GLN A 152 -9.17 -12.36 2.34
N ILE A 153 -9.81 -11.26 2.72
CA ILE A 153 -9.26 -10.31 3.70
C ILE A 153 -10.18 -10.26 4.92
N SER A 154 -9.60 -10.49 6.08
CA SER A 154 -10.25 -10.41 7.38
C SER A 154 -10.24 -8.96 7.86
N ILE A 155 -11.44 -8.45 8.16
CA ILE A 155 -11.69 -7.07 8.58
C ILE A 155 -11.95 -6.97 10.09
N LEU A 156 -12.42 -8.05 10.71
CA LEU A 156 -12.93 -8.06 12.09
C LEU A 156 -12.22 -9.04 13.02
N SER A 157 -11.11 -9.65 12.60
CA SER A 157 -10.42 -10.65 13.44
C SER A 157 -9.81 -10.07 14.72
N SER A 158 -9.42 -8.79 14.73
CA SER A 158 -8.99 -8.07 15.93
C SER A 158 -8.88 -6.56 15.67
N PHE A 159 -9.53 -5.75 16.51
CA PHE A 159 -9.31 -4.31 16.58
C PHE A 159 -8.09 -4.03 17.44
N LYS A 160 -6.92 -3.99 16.80
CA LYS A 160 -5.66 -3.72 17.50
C LYS A 160 -5.64 -2.33 18.12
N ALA A 161 -5.19 -2.23 19.35
CA ALA A 161 -4.91 -0.96 19.99
C ALA A 161 -3.87 -0.18 19.16
N PRO A 162 -4.07 1.13 18.95
CA PRO A 162 -3.10 1.94 18.26
C PRO A 162 -1.81 2.10 19.10
N ASN A 163 -0.71 2.48 18.47
CA ASN A 163 0.55 2.70 19.20
C ASN A 163 0.44 3.87 20.20
N LYS A 164 1.35 3.92 21.18
CA LYS A 164 1.37 4.94 22.24
C LYS A 164 1.29 6.38 21.70
N GLU A 165 1.98 6.68 20.59
CA GLU A 165 1.95 8.00 19.95
C GLU A 165 0.53 8.44 19.54
N VAL A 166 -0.28 7.53 18.98
CA VAL A 166 -1.67 7.81 18.60
C VAL A 166 -2.58 7.84 19.83
N ILE A 167 -2.29 7.03 20.86
CA ILE A 167 -3.05 7.07 22.13
C ILE A 167 -2.84 8.42 22.85
N GLU A 168 -1.62 8.96 22.79
CA GLU A 168 -1.25 10.24 23.40
C GLU A 168 -1.85 11.45 22.67
N ASP A 169 -2.08 11.35 21.36
CA ASP A 169 -2.77 12.38 20.56
C ASP A 169 -4.30 12.16 20.55
N ASN A 170 -5.00 12.97 21.36
CA ASN A 170 -6.45 12.81 21.53
C ASN A 170 -7.25 12.97 20.23
N ASP A 171 -6.87 13.88 19.35
CA ASP A 171 -7.60 14.13 18.11
C ASP A 171 -7.48 12.94 17.16
N LEU A 172 -6.29 12.31 17.12
CA LEU A 172 -6.05 11.11 16.31
C LEU A 172 -6.79 9.91 16.84
N LEU A 173 -6.74 9.68 18.15
CA LEU A 173 -7.45 8.59 18.79
C LEU A 173 -8.95 8.72 18.55
N VAL A 174 -9.52 9.91 18.74
CA VAL A 174 -10.95 10.17 18.50
C VAL A 174 -11.31 9.97 17.03
N SER A 175 -10.49 10.45 16.09
CA SER A 175 -10.72 10.24 14.66
C SER A 175 -10.71 8.75 14.27
N LEU A 176 -9.75 7.99 14.77
CA LEU A 176 -9.62 6.55 14.52
C LEU A 176 -10.83 5.79 15.08
N VAL A 177 -11.19 6.07 16.35
CA VAL A 177 -12.33 5.43 17.02
C VAL A 177 -13.63 5.76 16.30
N ASN A 178 -13.91 7.03 16.02
CA ASN A 178 -15.12 7.44 15.33
C ASN A 178 -15.22 6.78 13.95
N SER A 179 -14.12 6.71 13.19
CA SER A 179 -14.15 6.03 11.92
C SER A 179 -14.42 4.53 12.06
N THR A 180 -13.82 3.87 13.05
CA THR A 180 -14.03 2.43 13.31
C THR A 180 -15.48 2.16 13.71
N VAL A 181 -16.04 3.00 14.59
CA VAL A 181 -17.42 2.90 15.07
C VAL A 181 -18.42 3.17 13.96
N SER A 182 -18.25 4.25 13.19
CA SER A 182 -19.11 4.54 12.04
C SER A 182 -19.08 3.40 11.02
N SER A 183 -17.91 2.80 10.81
CA SER A 183 -17.75 1.63 9.96
C SER A 183 -18.53 0.41 10.50
N ILE A 184 -18.42 0.08 11.79
CA ILE A 184 -19.16 -1.03 12.41
C ILE A 184 -20.69 -0.80 12.32
N LEU A 185 -21.16 0.42 12.60
CA LEU A 185 -22.59 0.73 12.55
C LEU A 185 -23.15 0.67 11.13
N SER A 186 -22.36 1.07 10.13
CA SER A 186 -22.74 0.95 8.72
C SER A 186 -22.93 -0.51 8.28
N LEU A 187 -22.22 -1.46 8.89
CA LEU A 187 -22.36 -2.90 8.56
C LEU A 187 -23.70 -3.49 8.99
N ILE A 188 -24.28 -2.99 10.09
CA ILE A 188 -25.58 -3.44 10.60
C ILE A 188 -26.73 -2.53 10.14
N GLU A 189 -26.48 -1.67 9.15
CA GLU A 189 -27.44 -0.70 8.60
C GLU A 189 -28.03 0.25 9.68
N GLU A 190 -27.23 0.56 10.71
CA GLU A 190 -27.61 1.51 11.76
C GLU A 190 -27.13 2.94 11.47
N LYS A 191 -27.70 3.90 12.20
CA LYS A 191 -27.27 5.30 12.10
C LYS A 191 -25.82 5.46 12.58
N SER A 192 -24.92 5.69 11.63
CA SER A 192 -23.49 5.93 11.86
C SER A 192 -23.15 7.37 12.27
N ASP A 193 -24.14 8.18 12.66
CA ASP A 193 -23.93 9.55 13.13
C ASP A 193 -23.18 9.52 14.46
N THR A 194 -22.08 10.28 14.56
CA THR A 194 -21.27 10.40 15.78
C THR A 194 -22.06 10.83 17.02
N THR A 195 -23.25 11.41 16.83
CA THR A 195 -24.14 11.84 17.91
C THR A 195 -25.18 10.79 18.33
N SER A 196 -25.25 9.66 17.63
CA SER A 196 -26.18 8.57 17.98
C SER A 196 -25.79 7.90 19.29
N LYS A 197 -26.79 7.35 20.01
CA LYS A 197 -26.55 6.65 21.28
C LYS A 197 -25.64 5.44 21.08
N GLU A 198 -25.85 4.74 19.97
CA GLU A 198 -25.08 3.60 19.50
C GLU A 198 -23.63 3.98 19.26
N SER A 199 -23.38 5.08 18.53
CA SER A 199 -22.02 5.55 18.25
C SER A 199 -21.32 5.99 19.52
N ILE A 200 -21.98 6.75 20.39
CA ILE A 200 -21.37 7.24 21.64
C ILE A 200 -21.00 6.07 22.56
N LEU A 201 -21.87 5.05 22.67
CA LEU A 201 -21.60 3.87 23.48
C LEU A 201 -20.38 3.10 22.96
N ILE A 202 -20.37 2.74 21.67
CA ILE A 202 -19.30 1.94 21.09
C ILE A 202 -17.98 2.74 21.09
N SER A 203 -18.01 4.05 20.76
CA SER A 203 -16.83 4.90 20.85
C SER A 203 -16.28 4.96 22.28
N SER A 204 -17.14 5.02 23.30
CA SER A 204 -16.71 5.02 24.71
C SER A 204 -16.03 3.71 25.11
N ILE A 205 -16.51 2.56 24.60
CA ILE A 205 -15.90 1.24 24.82
C ILE A 205 -14.49 1.20 24.20
N PHE A 206 -14.37 1.57 22.92
CA PHE A 206 -13.07 1.63 22.23
C PHE A 206 -12.09 2.59 22.93
N MET A 207 -12.55 3.78 23.32
CA MET A 207 -11.71 4.74 24.03
C MET A 207 -11.20 4.19 25.38
N ASN A 208 -12.00 3.40 26.08
CA ASN A 208 -11.58 2.78 27.34
C ASN A 208 -10.49 1.72 27.10
N TYR A 209 -10.68 0.84 26.12
CA TYR A 209 -9.73 -0.24 25.81
C TYR A 209 -8.43 0.29 25.21
N PHE A 210 -8.51 1.18 24.22
CA PHE A 210 -7.33 1.71 23.56
C PHE A 210 -6.45 2.57 24.48
N LYS A 211 -7.04 3.31 25.44
CA LYS A 211 -6.24 4.03 26.46
C LYS A 211 -5.46 3.10 27.38
N GLU A 212 -5.95 1.89 27.60
CA GLU A 212 -5.25 0.84 28.35
C GLU A 212 -4.31 0.01 27.46
N ASN A 213 -4.15 0.39 26.19
CA ASN A 213 -3.41 -0.34 25.16
C ASN A 213 -3.87 -1.80 25.03
N LYS A 214 -5.20 -2.02 25.12
CA LYS A 214 -5.84 -3.33 24.96
C LYS A 214 -6.51 -3.43 23.60
N ASP A 215 -6.23 -4.54 22.92
CA ASP A 215 -6.95 -4.95 21.73
C ASP A 215 -8.40 -5.29 22.06
N LEU A 216 -9.27 -5.25 21.05
CA LEU A 216 -10.67 -5.62 21.19
C LEU A 216 -11.09 -6.57 20.07
N THR A 217 -11.79 -7.64 20.39
CA THR A 217 -12.44 -8.52 19.41
C THR A 217 -13.91 -8.14 19.21
N LEU A 218 -14.54 -8.65 18.14
CA LEU A 218 -15.95 -8.39 17.90
C LEU A 218 -16.83 -9.05 18.98
N GLU A 219 -16.46 -10.24 19.42
CA GLU A 219 -17.10 -11.01 20.48
C GLU A 219 -17.07 -10.26 21.82
N GLU A 220 -15.91 -9.71 22.18
CA GLU A 220 -15.77 -8.86 23.37
C GLU A 220 -16.59 -7.57 23.22
N LEU A 221 -16.56 -6.92 22.05
CA LEU A 221 -17.36 -5.71 21.82
C LEU A 221 -18.85 -5.97 22.00
N ILE A 222 -19.39 -7.07 21.46
CA ILE A 222 -20.80 -7.47 21.62
C ILE A 222 -21.14 -7.62 23.11
N THR A 223 -20.25 -8.27 23.87
CA THR A 223 -20.42 -8.46 25.31
C THR A 223 -20.40 -7.12 26.05
N LEU A 224 -19.44 -6.25 25.72
CA LEU A 224 -19.27 -4.94 26.35
C LEU A 224 -20.39 -3.95 26.00
N ILE A 225 -21.09 -4.12 24.87
CA ILE A 225 -22.29 -3.32 24.58
C ILE A 225 -23.40 -3.63 25.59
N VAL A 226 -23.59 -4.91 25.92
CA VAL A 226 -24.59 -5.35 26.90
C VAL A 226 -24.16 -4.96 28.32
N THR A 227 -22.88 -5.13 28.64
CA THR A 227 -22.29 -4.82 29.95
C THR A 227 -21.03 -3.97 29.82
N PRO A 228 -21.17 -2.64 29.63
CA PRO A 228 -20.03 -1.74 29.49
C PRO A 228 -19.22 -1.65 30.79
N PRO A 229 -17.89 -1.40 30.70
CA PRO A 229 -17.01 -1.31 31.87
C PRO A 229 -17.16 0.01 32.67
N PHE A 230 -18.17 0.81 32.36
CA PHE A 230 -18.48 2.08 33.00
C PHE A 230 -19.98 2.15 33.31
N SER A 231 -20.39 2.97 34.28
CA SER A 231 -21.79 3.10 34.71
C SER A 231 -22.50 4.37 34.20
N LYS A 232 -21.75 5.30 33.60
CA LYS A 232 -22.24 6.61 33.13
C LYS A 232 -21.67 6.97 31.76
N ILE A 233 -22.44 7.75 30.99
CA ILE A 233 -21.97 8.43 29.78
C ILE A 233 -22.22 9.93 29.98
N GLY A 234 -21.14 10.72 30.01
CA GLY A 234 -21.20 12.12 30.42
C GLY A 234 -21.76 12.23 31.84
N VAL A 235 -22.85 12.98 32.01
CA VAL A 235 -23.51 13.20 33.31
C VAL A 235 -24.62 12.20 33.61
N PHE A 236 -25.07 11.42 32.62
CA PHE A 236 -26.22 10.53 32.77
C PHE A 236 -25.79 9.09 33.09
N ASP A 237 -26.58 8.41 33.92
CA ASP A 237 -26.46 6.96 34.12
C ASP A 237 -26.78 6.21 32.82
N LEU A 238 -26.09 5.11 32.59
CA LEU A 238 -26.23 4.31 31.37
C LEU A 238 -27.67 3.87 31.11
N GLU A 239 -28.40 3.46 32.15
CA GLU A 239 -29.78 3.00 31.97
C GLU A 239 -30.72 4.13 31.51
N THR A 240 -30.44 5.37 31.91
CA THR A 240 -31.17 6.55 31.48
C THR A 240 -30.77 6.98 30.06
N PHE A 241 -29.47 6.91 29.74
CA PHE A 241 -28.96 7.28 28.43
C PHE A 241 -29.34 6.26 27.34
N PHE A 242 -29.06 4.98 27.60
CA PHE A 242 -29.27 3.86 26.69
C PHE A 242 -29.60 2.58 27.48
N ALA A 243 -30.91 2.32 27.63
CA ALA A 243 -31.43 1.25 28.48
C ALA A 243 -30.88 -0.13 28.08
N GLN A 244 -30.73 -1.04 29.05
CA GLN A 244 -30.17 -2.37 28.82
C GLN A 244 -30.92 -3.16 27.73
N SER A 245 -32.26 -3.02 27.68
CA SER A 245 -33.08 -3.67 26.65
C SER A 245 -32.78 -3.17 25.23
N GLU A 246 -32.41 -1.90 25.07
CA GLU A 246 -32.03 -1.33 23.77
C GLU A 246 -30.59 -1.72 23.41
N ARG A 247 -29.68 -1.71 24.38
CA ARG A 247 -28.30 -2.20 24.21
C ARG A 247 -28.26 -3.67 23.80
N LEU A 248 -29.13 -4.50 24.37
CA LEU A 248 -29.27 -5.90 23.97
C LEU A 248 -29.72 -6.03 22.51
N LYS A 249 -30.64 -5.18 22.03
CA LYS A 249 -31.05 -5.17 20.61
C LYS A 249 -29.88 -4.83 19.70
N LEU A 250 -29.05 -3.85 20.07
CA LEU A 250 -27.85 -3.49 19.32
C LEU A 250 -26.84 -4.65 19.28
N ALA A 251 -26.58 -5.28 20.43
CA ALA A 251 -25.70 -6.45 20.53
C ALA A 251 -26.21 -7.63 19.68
N LEU A 252 -27.51 -7.90 19.65
CA LEU A 252 -28.12 -8.93 18.81
C LEU A 252 -27.95 -8.63 17.30
N LYS A 253 -28.05 -7.36 16.89
CA LYS A 253 -27.78 -6.96 15.51
C LYS A 253 -26.33 -7.21 15.10
N LEU A 254 -25.37 -6.90 15.98
CA LEU A 254 -23.95 -7.20 15.74
C LEU A 254 -23.68 -8.71 15.77
N ASN A 255 -24.32 -9.46 16.65
CA ASN A 255 -24.19 -10.92 16.69
C ASN A 255 -24.70 -11.58 15.40
N ASN A 256 -25.69 -10.99 14.73
CA ASN A 256 -26.12 -11.47 13.41
C ASN A 256 -25.01 -11.38 12.35
N ILE A 257 -23.98 -10.54 12.52
CA ILE A 257 -22.78 -10.55 11.65
C ILE A 257 -22.05 -11.87 11.83
N ILE A 258 -21.77 -12.28 13.08
CA ILE A 258 -21.04 -13.53 13.36
C ILE A 258 -21.87 -14.75 12.95
N ALA A 259 -23.17 -14.73 13.26
CA ALA A 259 -24.07 -15.85 12.99
C ALA A 259 -24.45 -16.02 11.51
N ASN A 260 -24.30 -14.98 10.68
CA ASN A 260 -24.69 -15.05 9.27
C ASN A 260 -23.54 -15.64 8.42
N PRO A 261 -23.76 -16.76 7.73
CA PRO A 261 -22.75 -17.38 6.87
C PRO A 261 -22.17 -16.45 5.79
N SER A 262 -22.93 -15.44 5.35
CA SER A 262 -22.49 -14.45 4.35
C SER A 262 -21.41 -13.50 4.89
N PHE A 263 -21.33 -13.35 6.21
CA PHE A 263 -20.36 -12.50 6.89
C PHE A 263 -19.10 -13.27 7.33
N LYS A 264 -19.16 -14.60 7.36
CA LYS A 264 -17.98 -15.45 7.61
C LYS A 264 -16.80 -15.08 6.71
N THR A 265 -17.06 -14.77 5.43
CA THR A 265 -16.05 -14.34 4.46
C THR A 265 -15.42 -12.97 4.72
N TRP A 266 -15.95 -12.19 5.67
CA TRP A 266 -15.40 -10.90 6.11
C TRP A 266 -14.49 -11.03 7.34
N ILE A 267 -14.55 -12.18 8.03
CA ILE A 267 -13.79 -12.46 9.26
C ILE A 267 -12.67 -13.47 8.97
N GLU A 268 -12.84 -14.32 7.95
CA GLU A 268 -11.81 -15.25 7.47
C GLU A 268 -10.86 -14.60 6.46
N GLY A 269 -9.62 -15.09 6.44
CA GLY A 269 -8.60 -14.70 5.47
C GLY A 269 -7.41 -13.97 6.09
N GLU A 270 -6.61 -13.37 5.22
CA GLU A 270 -5.44 -12.58 5.62
C GLU A 270 -5.88 -11.33 6.38
N THR A 271 -5.20 -10.97 7.46
CA THR A 271 -5.53 -9.75 8.21
C THR A 271 -5.29 -8.51 7.36
N LEU A 272 -6.14 -7.49 7.48
CA LEU A 272 -5.93 -6.18 6.85
C LEU A 272 -4.76 -5.40 7.47
N ASP A 273 -3.53 -5.86 7.22
CA ASP A 273 -2.28 -5.22 7.64
C ASP A 273 -1.57 -4.62 6.42
N ILE A 274 -1.48 -3.29 6.39
CA ILE A 274 -0.88 -2.53 5.28
C ILE A 274 0.58 -2.92 5.02
N SER A 275 1.38 -3.23 6.05
CA SER A 275 2.78 -3.64 5.85
C SER A 275 2.86 -4.92 5.01
N ASN A 276 2.03 -5.91 5.35
CA ASN A 276 1.99 -7.21 4.67
C ASN A 276 1.36 -7.14 3.27
N LEU A 277 0.51 -6.14 3.03
CA LEU A 277 -0.10 -5.88 1.73
C LEU A 277 0.81 -5.12 0.76
N LEU A 278 1.82 -4.42 1.27
CA LEU A 278 2.80 -3.69 0.45
C LEU A 278 4.04 -4.55 0.15
N TYR A 279 4.52 -5.34 1.11
CA TYR A 279 5.73 -6.14 0.93
C TYR A 279 5.50 -7.59 1.36
N ASP A 280 6.17 -8.54 0.69
CA ASP A 280 6.25 -9.92 1.19
C ASP A 280 7.37 -10.07 2.24
N GLU A 281 7.49 -11.28 2.83
CA GLU A 281 8.49 -11.60 3.86
C GLU A 281 9.95 -11.45 3.39
N THR A 282 10.16 -11.44 2.06
CA THR A 282 11.45 -11.26 1.40
C THR A 282 11.74 -9.78 1.07
N GLY A 283 10.77 -8.89 1.26
CA GLY A 283 10.86 -7.47 0.92
C GLY A 283 10.53 -7.16 -0.54
N LYS A 284 9.95 -8.10 -1.29
CA LYS A 284 9.49 -7.88 -2.67
C LYS A 284 8.20 -7.06 -2.67
N ALA A 285 8.07 -6.12 -3.60
CA ALA A 285 6.87 -5.32 -3.73
C ALA A 285 5.64 -6.18 -4.11
N LYS A 286 4.51 -5.88 -3.46
CA LYS A 286 3.20 -6.42 -3.79
C LYS A 286 2.35 -5.40 -4.53
N VAL A 287 1.59 -5.89 -5.49
CA VAL A 287 0.50 -5.17 -6.17
C VAL A 287 -0.80 -5.77 -5.67
N SER A 288 -1.37 -5.13 -4.65
CA SER A 288 -2.55 -5.57 -3.91
C SER A 288 -3.81 -4.91 -4.46
N ILE A 289 -4.59 -5.68 -5.22
CA ILE A 289 -5.81 -5.22 -5.91
C ILE A 289 -7.04 -5.61 -5.10
N PHE A 290 -7.73 -4.63 -4.54
CA PHE A 290 -9.01 -4.81 -3.87
C PHE A 290 -10.16 -4.66 -4.86
N SER A 291 -10.63 -5.80 -5.40
CA SER A 291 -11.82 -5.82 -6.24
C SER A 291 -13.06 -5.74 -5.36
N ILE A 292 -13.81 -4.65 -5.48
CA ILE A 292 -15.02 -4.39 -4.69
C ILE A 292 -16.28 -4.27 -5.56
N ALA A 293 -16.19 -4.66 -6.83
CA ALA A 293 -17.29 -4.58 -7.80
C ALA A 293 -18.51 -5.44 -7.41
N HIS A 294 -18.30 -6.52 -6.64
CA HIS A 294 -19.38 -7.40 -6.16
C HIS A 294 -20.09 -6.91 -4.91
N LEU A 295 -19.57 -5.88 -4.24
CA LEU A 295 -20.13 -5.32 -3.02
C LEU A 295 -21.23 -4.31 -3.34
N ASN A 296 -22.22 -4.20 -2.45
CA ASN A 296 -23.21 -3.12 -2.53
C ASN A 296 -22.60 -1.77 -2.09
N ASP A 297 -23.30 -0.66 -2.32
CA ASP A 297 -22.75 0.70 -2.07
C ASP A 297 -22.35 0.93 -0.61
N SER A 298 -23.13 0.43 0.35
CA SER A 298 -22.81 0.53 1.79
C SER A 298 -21.55 -0.26 2.14
N GLN A 299 -21.47 -1.52 1.69
CA GLN A 299 -20.31 -2.38 1.89
C GLN A 299 -19.05 -1.83 1.22
N ARG A 300 -19.17 -1.26 0.01
CA ARG A 300 -18.06 -0.59 -0.67
C ARG A 300 -17.56 0.61 0.12
N MET A 301 -18.47 1.50 0.53
CA MET A 301 -18.13 2.68 1.34
C MET A 301 -17.45 2.27 2.65
N PHE A 302 -17.99 1.26 3.33
CA PHE A 302 -17.41 0.69 4.54
C PHE A 302 -15.97 0.21 4.31
N PHE A 303 -15.77 -0.66 3.32
CA PHE A 303 -14.46 -1.26 3.04
C PHE A 303 -13.42 -0.20 2.68
N VAL A 304 -13.77 0.74 1.79
CA VAL A 304 -12.89 1.83 1.39
C VAL A 304 -12.52 2.70 2.60
N SER A 305 -13.49 3.07 3.43
CA SER A 305 -13.23 3.90 4.61
C SER A 305 -12.29 3.20 5.58
N LEU A 306 -12.50 1.91 5.85
CA LEU A 306 -11.60 1.12 6.70
C LEU A 306 -10.18 1.07 6.13
N LEU A 307 -10.04 0.70 4.86
CA LEU A 307 -8.74 0.57 4.20
C LEU A 307 -7.96 1.89 4.25
N LEU A 308 -8.62 3.02 3.99
CA LEU A 308 -7.99 4.34 4.07
C LEU A 308 -7.53 4.69 5.49
N ASN A 309 -8.30 4.33 6.52
CA ASN A 309 -7.88 4.55 7.91
C ASN A 309 -6.71 3.65 8.33
N GLN A 310 -6.69 2.40 7.87
CA GLN A 310 -5.54 1.52 8.06
C GLN A 310 -4.30 2.09 7.37
N MET A 311 -4.47 2.65 6.16
CA MET A 311 -3.40 3.32 5.44
C MET A 311 -2.87 4.56 6.19
N VAL A 312 -3.77 5.39 6.76
CA VAL A 312 -3.38 6.55 7.59
C VAL A 312 -2.62 6.10 8.84
N SER A 313 -3.10 5.06 9.51
CA SER A 313 -2.48 4.52 10.73
C SER A 313 -1.11 3.92 10.44
N TRP A 314 -0.97 3.21 9.34
CA TRP A 314 0.32 2.71 8.86
C TRP A 314 1.27 3.83 8.48
N MET A 315 0.81 4.83 7.73
CA MET A 315 1.60 5.99 7.29
C MET A 315 2.24 6.71 8.48
N ARG A 316 1.47 6.95 9.56
CA ARG A 316 1.96 7.66 10.75
C ARG A 316 3.07 6.91 11.50
N ARG A 317 3.17 5.59 11.32
CA ARG A 317 4.25 4.77 11.89
C ARG A 317 5.55 4.86 11.09
N GLN A 318 5.50 5.33 9.84
CA GLN A 318 6.65 5.39 8.95
C GLN A 318 7.55 6.58 9.27
N GLU A 319 8.85 6.42 8.98
CA GLU A 319 9.78 7.53 8.97
C GLU A 319 9.58 8.39 7.72
N GLY A 320 9.72 9.71 7.88
CA GLY A 320 9.65 10.64 6.76
C GLY A 320 10.74 10.37 5.73
N THR A 321 10.43 10.60 4.46
CA THR A 321 11.32 10.29 3.32
C THR A 321 11.13 11.27 2.17
N THR A 322 12.12 11.33 1.30
CA THR A 322 12.05 12.05 0.01
C THR A 322 11.89 11.13 -1.19
N SER A 323 11.84 9.81 -0.96
CA SER A 323 11.69 8.79 -2.00
C SER A 323 10.27 8.25 -2.05
N LEU A 324 9.83 7.83 -3.24
CA LEU A 324 8.54 7.16 -3.39
C LEU A 324 8.63 5.72 -2.88
N LYS A 325 7.85 5.40 -1.83
CA LYS A 325 7.84 4.10 -1.14
C LYS A 325 6.65 3.23 -1.50
N ALA A 326 5.49 3.82 -1.77
CA ALA A 326 4.27 3.08 -2.07
C ALA A 326 3.28 3.93 -2.85
N LEU A 327 2.37 3.28 -3.57
CA LEU A 327 1.24 3.91 -4.23
C LEU A 327 -0.09 3.46 -3.63
N LEU A 328 -0.99 4.42 -3.43
CA LEU A 328 -2.42 4.18 -3.29
C LEU A 328 -3.11 4.61 -4.58
N TYR A 329 -3.67 3.67 -5.32
CA TYR A 329 -4.44 3.94 -6.52
C TYR A 329 -5.92 3.69 -6.25
N MET A 330 -6.79 4.60 -6.68
CA MET A 330 -8.23 4.40 -6.62
C MET A 330 -8.85 4.67 -7.98
N ASP A 331 -9.42 3.62 -8.59
CA ASP A 331 -10.25 3.81 -9.78
C ASP A 331 -11.62 4.36 -9.37
N GLU A 332 -12.13 5.31 -10.14
CA GLU A 332 -13.43 5.96 -9.92
C GLU A 332 -13.67 6.43 -8.46
N ILE A 333 -13.07 7.57 -8.09
CA ILE A 333 -13.24 8.20 -6.77
C ILE A 333 -14.65 8.76 -6.50
N PHE A 334 -15.52 8.79 -7.52
CA PHE A 334 -16.88 9.34 -7.42
C PHE A 334 -17.67 8.69 -6.26
N GLY A 335 -18.35 9.53 -5.46
CA GLY A 335 -19.12 9.10 -4.29
C GLY A 335 -18.32 8.97 -2.99
N TYR A 336 -17.01 8.68 -3.07
CA TYR A 336 -16.13 8.55 -1.89
C TYR A 336 -15.48 9.87 -1.47
N PHE A 337 -15.37 10.82 -2.39
CA PHE A 337 -14.75 12.12 -2.11
C PHE A 337 -15.54 13.33 -2.65
N PRO A 338 -16.84 13.44 -2.33
CA PRO A 338 -17.71 14.49 -2.87
C PRO A 338 -17.44 15.87 -2.26
N PRO A 339 -17.75 16.99 -2.96
CA PRO A 339 -17.52 18.34 -2.46
C PRO A 339 -18.47 18.74 -1.33
N ASN A 340 -19.76 18.39 -1.42
CA ASN A 340 -20.82 18.92 -0.55
C ASN A 340 -21.19 18.01 0.63
N SER A 341 -20.95 16.70 0.52
CA SER A 341 -21.21 15.75 1.61
C SER A 341 -19.91 15.29 2.27
N ASN A 342 -20.03 14.66 3.44
CA ASN A 342 -18.91 14.19 4.24
C ASN A 342 -19.03 12.69 4.55
N PRO A 343 -18.90 11.80 3.53
CA PRO A 343 -18.90 10.37 3.77
C PRO A 343 -17.70 9.94 4.64
N PRO A 344 -17.75 8.77 5.30
CA PRO A 344 -16.68 8.31 6.20
C PRO A 344 -15.29 8.20 5.54
N SER A 345 -15.24 7.97 4.22
CA SER A 345 -14.00 7.89 3.44
C SER A 345 -13.33 9.25 3.17
N LYS A 346 -14.05 10.36 3.33
CA LYS A 346 -13.57 11.70 2.93
C LYS A 346 -12.44 12.22 3.82
N GLN A 347 -12.59 12.15 5.13
CA GLN A 347 -11.58 12.64 6.08
C GLN A 347 -10.25 11.86 6.01
N PRO A 348 -10.22 10.52 5.98
CA PRO A 348 -8.97 9.79 5.83
C PRO A 348 -8.32 10.06 4.46
N MET A 349 -9.10 10.16 3.37
CA MET A 349 -8.56 10.55 2.06
C MET A 349 -7.95 11.95 2.06
N LEU A 350 -8.61 12.95 2.67
CA LEU A 350 -8.06 14.30 2.85
C LEU A 350 -6.76 14.29 3.66
N THR A 351 -6.68 13.46 4.69
CA THR A 351 -5.49 13.32 5.53
C THR A 351 -4.33 12.76 4.72
N LEU A 352 -4.57 11.69 3.95
CA LEU A 352 -3.58 11.10 3.06
C LEU A 352 -3.09 12.13 2.03
N LEU A 353 -3.99 12.81 1.31
CA LEU A 353 -3.61 13.82 0.31
C LEU A 353 -2.81 15.00 0.88
N LYS A 354 -2.93 15.30 2.18
CA LYS A 354 -2.18 16.40 2.83
C LYS A 354 -0.83 15.97 3.41
N GLN A 355 -0.76 14.75 3.94
CA GLN A 355 0.37 14.33 4.79
C GLN A 355 1.23 13.25 4.14
N ALA A 356 0.67 12.42 3.27
CA ALA A 356 1.30 11.19 2.78
C ALA A 356 2.56 11.43 1.94
N ARG A 357 2.68 12.62 1.32
CA ARG A 357 3.91 13.11 0.66
C ARG A 357 5.15 12.98 1.55
N SER A 358 5.04 13.40 2.81
CA SER A 358 6.18 13.41 3.74
C SER A 358 6.63 12.01 4.15
N PHE A 359 5.78 11.00 3.96
CA PHE A 359 6.02 9.60 4.27
C PHE A 359 6.29 8.73 3.03
N GLY A 360 6.46 9.34 1.86
CA GLY A 360 6.82 8.62 0.65
C GLY A 360 5.66 7.94 -0.08
N ILE A 361 4.41 8.29 0.24
CA ILE A 361 3.24 7.63 -0.34
C ILE A 361 2.63 8.51 -1.43
N GLY A 362 2.63 8.01 -2.66
CA GLY A 362 1.93 8.64 -3.79
C GLY A 362 0.47 8.18 -3.85
N ILE A 363 -0.42 9.08 -4.25
CA ILE A 363 -1.86 8.78 -4.38
C ILE A 363 -2.26 9.10 -5.81
N ILE A 364 -2.92 8.15 -6.48
CA ILE A 364 -3.40 8.31 -7.85
C ILE A 364 -4.91 8.14 -7.83
N LEU A 365 -5.63 9.22 -8.16
CA LEU A 365 -7.09 9.22 -8.18
C LEU A 365 -7.58 9.28 -9.63
N SER A 366 -8.39 8.29 -10.04
CA SER A 366 -9.05 8.28 -11.34
C SER A 366 -10.52 8.67 -11.21
N THR A 367 -11.04 9.44 -12.16
CA THR A 367 -12.47 9.81 -12.19
C THR A 367 -13.02 10.02 -13.59
N GLN A 368 -14.29 9.68 -13.76
CA GLN A 368 -15.08 10.08 -14.93
C GLN A 368 -15.81 11.41 -14.73
N ASN A 369 -16.07 11.79 -13.47
CA ASN A 369 -16.91 12.91 -13.09
C ASN A 369 -16.11 13.92 -12.26
N PRO A 370 -15.37 14.85 -12.90
CA PRO A 370 -14.53 15.82 -12.19
C PRO A 370 -15.32 16.86 -11.38
N VAL A 371 -16.59 17.10 -11.73
CA VAL A 371 -17.47 18.07 -11.05
C VAL A 371 -17.75 17.66 -9.61
N ASP A 372 -17.81 16.36 -9.35
CA ASP A 372 -18.27 15.78 -8.08
C ASP A 372 -17.12 15.34 -7.17
N ILE A 373 -15.97 16.03 -7.27
CA ILE A 373 -14.80 15.79 -6.42
C ILE A 373 -14.52 17.01 -5.54
N ASP A 374 -14.18 16.77 -4.28
CA ASP A 374 -13.77 17.82 -3.35
C ASP A 374 -12.49 18.54 -3.82
N TYR A 375 -12.67 19.82 -4.10
CA TYR A 375 -11.63 20.71 -4.63
C TYR A 375 -10.48 20.96 -3.65
N LYS A 376 -10.73 20.93 -2.34
CA LYS A 376 -9.69 21.12 -1.33
C LYS A 376 -8.70 19.96 -1.35
N GLY A 377 -9.16 18.75 -1.66
CA GLY A 377 -8.28 17.59 -1.86
C GLY A 377 -7.49 17.70 -3.15
N LEU A 378 -8.14 18.06 -4.26
CA LEU A 378 -7.51 18.24 -5.57
C LEU A 378 -6.39 19.29 -5.57
N ALA A 379 -6.48 20.33 -4.74
CA ALA A 379 -5.43 21.33 -4.60
C ALA A 379 -4.08 20.78 -4.10
N ASN A 380 -4.06 19.58 -3.50
CA ASN A 380 -2.81 18.91 -3.08
C ASN A 380 -2.20 18.03 -4.19
N ILE A 381 -2.84 17.95 -5.36
CA ILE A 381 -2.39 17.12 -6.48
C ILE A 381 -1.50 17.94 -7.42
N GLY A 382 -0.24 17.53 -7.56
CA GLY A 382 0.76 18.18 -8.40
C GLY A 382 0.80 17.64 -9.84
N THR A 383 0.33 16.41 -10.10
CA THR A 383 0.29 15.85 -11.46
C THR A 383 -1.15 15.64 -11.94
N TRP A 384 -1.48 16.15 -13.12
CA TRP A 384 -2.79 16.03 -13.75
C TRP A 384 -2.66 15.42 -15.14
N PHE A 385 -3.32 14.28 -15.32
CA PHE A 385 -3.52 13.63 -16.61
C PHE A 385 -4.96 13.84 -17.06
N ILE A 386 -5.16 14.70 -18.05
CA ILE A 386 -6.50 15.09 -18.51
C ILE A 386 -6.72 14.53 -19.90
N GLY A 387 -7.57 13.52 -19.98
CA GLY A 387 -8.10 12.97 -21.22
C GLY A 387 -9.29 13.78 -21.73
N ARG A 388 -9.94 13.25 -22.76
CA ARG A 388 -11.08 13.92 -23.40
C ARG A 388 -12.27 14.06 -22.43
N LEU A 389 -12.92 15.23 -22.43
CA LEU A 389 -14.11 15.58 -21.64
C LEU A 389 -15.32 15.92 -22.51
N GLN A 390 -16.53 15.55 -22.08
CA GLN A 390 -17.75 15.70 -22.88
C GLN A 390 -18.37 17.07 -22.69
N THR A 391 -18.66 17.44 -21.44
CA THR A 391 -19.47 18.63 -21.15
C THR A 391 -18.61 19.86 -20.96
N LYS A 392 -19.19 21.05 -21.18
CA LYS A 392 -18.53 22.33 -20.92
C LYS A 392 -18.20 22.50 -19.43
N GLN A 393 -19.11 22.07 -18.56
CA GLN A 393 -18.97 22.16 -17.10
C GLN A 393 -17.79 21.32 -16.59
N ASP A 394 -17.60 20.10 -17.10
CA ASP A 394 -16.45 19.25 -16.73
C ASP A 394 -15.13 19.94 -17.08
N LYS A 395 -15.06 20.54 -18.27
CA LYS A 395 -13.86 21.23 -18.74
C LYS A 395 -13.55 22.46 -17.88
N GLU A 396 -14.55 23.31 -17.63
CA GLU A 396 -14.40 24.49 -16.78
C GLU A 396 -13.91 24.10 -15.37
N LYS A 397 -14.49 23.05 -14.79
CA LYS A 397 -14.10 22.59 -13.46
C LYS A 397 -12.64 22.12 -13.41
N VAL A 398 -12.20 21.36 -14.41
CA VAL A 398 -10.80 20.89 -14.50
C VAL A 398 -9.86 22.07 -14.72
N ILE A 399 -10.23 23.04 -15.56
CA ILE A 399 -9.43 24.25 -15.80
C ILE A 399 -9.29 25.08 -14.52
N ASP A 400 -10.36 25.22 -13.75
CA ASP A 400 -10.28 25.91 -12.46
C ASP A 400 -9.32 25.17 -11.52
N GLY A 401 -9.42 23.84 -11.42
CA GLY A 401 -8.50 22.98 -10.66
C GLY A 401 -7.04 23.22 -11.02
N LEU A 402 -6.72 23.17 -12.32
CA LEU A 402 -5.38 23.47 -12.85
C LEU A 402 -4.91 24.89 -12.51
N SER A 403 -5.82 25.87 -12.55
CA SER A 403 -5.50 27.28 -12.28
C SER A 403 -5.22 27.53 -10.80
N SER A 404 -5.85 26.78 -9.89
CA SER A 404 -5.57 26.91 -8.46
C SER A 404 -4.28 26.23 -8.00
N ALA A 405 -3.79 25.26 -8.79
CA ALA A 405 -2.56 24.55 -8.50
C ALA A 405 -1.29 25.33 -8.92
N ASN A 406 -1.43 26.50 -9.56
CA ASN A 406 -0.31 27.25 -10.13
C ASN A 406 -0.50 28.79 -10.07
N GLU A 407 0.56 29.52 -9.70
CA GLU A 407 0.65 31.00 -9.76
C GLU A 407 0.99 31.54 -11.18
N GLY A 408 0.92 30.70 -12.22
CA GLY A 408 1.30 31.04 -13.60
C GLY A 408 0.11 31.33 -14.53
N ASN A 409 0.29 32.28 -15.46
CA ASN A 409 -0.66 32.67 -16.52
C ASN A 409 -0.96 31.52 -17.51
N LEU A 410 -1.69 30.49 -17.12
CA LEU A 410 -2.31 29.54 -18.05
C LEU A 410 -3.52 30.22 -18.70
N ASN A 411 -3.48 30.38 -20.02
CA ASN A 411 -4.61 30.92 -20.77
C ASN A 411 -5.75 29.87 -20.78
N LYS A 412 -6.83 30.16 -20.05
CA LYS A 412 -7.99 29.26 -19.92
C LYS A 412 -8.56 28.85 -21.28
N ASP A 413 -8.60 29.77 -22.25
CA ASP A 413 -9.16 29.50 -23.58
C ASP A 413 -8.29 28.53 -24.39
N GLU A 414 -6.96 28.61 -24.23
CA GLU A 414 -6.04 27.68 -24.89
C GLU A 414 -6.22 26.26 -24.34
N VAL A 415 -6.25 26.09 -23.02
CA VAL A 415 -6.47 24.78 -22.38
C VAL A 415 -7.84 24.20 -22.76
N MET A 416 -8.88 25.03 -22.80
CA MET A 416 -10.23 24.63 -23.22
C MET A 416 -10.26 24.09 -24.65
N ASN A 417 -9.53 24.74 -25.57
CA ASN A 417 -9.41 24.31 -26.96
C ASN A 417 -8.61 22.99 -27.07
N LEU A 418 -7.53 22.84 -26.30
CA LEU A 418 -6.73 21.60 -26.28
C LEU A 418 -7.56 20.40 -25.78
N ILE A 419 -8.29 20.54 -24.68
CA ILE A 419 -9.14 19.46 -24.15
C ILE A 419 -10.23 19.06 -25.15
N SER A 420 -10.76 20.03 -25.89
CA SER A 420 -11.86 19.80 -26.85
C SER A 420 -11.41 19.03 -28.09
N ASN A 421 -10.16 19.23 -28.52
CA ASN A 421 -9.59 18.60 -29.72
C ASN A 421 -8.76 17.35 -29.41
N LEU A 422 -8.72 16.91 -28.15
CA LEU A 422 -7.92 15.77 -27.73
C LEU A 422 -8.46 14.46 -28.33
N GLU A 423 -7.59 13.72 -29.00
CA GLU A 423 -7.90 12.40 -29.56
C GLU A 423 -8.11 11.36 -28.44
N LYS A 424 -8.68 10.19 -28.79
CA LYS A 424 -8.82 9.09 -27.83
C LYS A 424 -7.42 8.58 -27.44
N ARG A 425 -7.24 8.23 -26.17
CA ARG A 425 -5.96 7.77 -25.58
C ARG A 425 -4.84 8.82 -25.57
N ASN A 426 -5.17 10.06 -25.91
CA ASN A 426 -4.28 11.19 -25.71
C ASN A 426 -4.64 11.90 -24.40
N PHE A 427 -3.62 12.39 -23.72
CA PHE A 427 -3.73 13.07 -22.44
C PHE A 427 -2.93 14.36 -22.46
N ILE A 428 -3.50 15.37 -21.82
CA ILE A 428 -2.78 16.56 -21.38
C ILE A 428 -2.09 16.19 -20.07
N LEU A 429 -0.77 16.35 -20.01
CA LEU A 429 0.04 16.21 -18.82
C LEU A 429 0.39 17.61 -18.29
N LYS A 430 -0.09 17.93 -17.09
CA LYS A 430 0.41 19.04 -16.28
C LYS A 430 1.07 18.49 -15.03
N ASN A 431 2.34 18.81 -14.82
CA ASN A 431 3.09 18.46 -13.61
C ASN A 431 3.57 19.77 -12.96
N ILE A 432 3.45 19.91 -11.64
CA ILE A 432 3.94 21.10 -10.92
C ILE A 432 5.47 21.18 -10.90
N ASN A 433 6.15 20.04 -11.05
CA ASN A 433 7.61 19.95 -11.07
C ASN A 433 8.20 20.20 -12.48
N GLU A 434 7.37 20.41 -13.49
CA GLU A 434 7.78 20.70 -14.87
C GLU A 434 7.07 21.93 -15.44
N ASP A 435 7.78 22.67 -16.29
CA ASP A 435 7.24 23.83 -16.97
C ASP A 435 6.31 23.44 -18.13
N GLY A 436 5.26 24.24 -18.31
CA GLY A 436 4.33 24.08 -19.42
C GLY A 436 3.37 22.90 -19.28
N ILE A 437 2.73 22.58 -20.40
CA ILE A 437 1.77 21.49 -20.59
C ILE A 437 2.29 20.62 -21.74
N LYS A 438 2.25 19.29 -21.56
CA LYS A 438 2.60 18.32 -22.60
C LYS A 438 1.35 17.58 -23.07
N ILE A 439 1.37 17.11 -24.33
CA ILE A 439 0.32 16.26 -24.89
C ILE A 439 0.97 14.97 -25.36
N PHE A 440 0.43 13.83 -24.93
CA PHE A 440 0.99 12.53 -25.26
C PHE A 440 -0.10 11.49 -25.53
N GLU A 441 0.23 10.50 -26.36
CA GLU A 441 -0.53 9.25 -26.52
C GLU A 441 -0.03 8.25 -25.47
N THR A 442 -0.92 7.63 -24.71
CA THR A 442 -0.54 6.58 -23.76
C THR A 442 0.12 5.41 -24.45
N ARG A 443 1.15 4.81 -23.84
CA ARG A 443 1.77 3.59 -24.37
C ARG A 443 0.77 2.43 -24.39
N TRP A 444 1.07 1.43 -25.22
CA TRP A 444 0.44 0.13 -25.10
C TRP A 444 0.77 -0.51 -23.74
N ALA A 445 -0.26 -0.99 -23.05
CA ALA A 445 -0.11 -1.66 -21.76
C ALA A 445 0.60 -3.01 -21.94
N LEU A 446 1.40 -3.42 -20.95
CA LEU A 446 2.03 -4.74 -20.94
C LEU A 446 0.98 -5.84 -20.65
N SER A 447 -0.02 -5.50 -19.85
CA SER A 447 -1.14 -6.34 -19.49
C SER A 447 -2.22 -6.33 -20.58
N TYR A 448 -2.91 -7.45 -20.75
CA TYR A 448 -4.07 -7.55 -21.64
C TYR A 448 -5.30 -6.84 -21.02
N LEU A 449 -5.84 -5.86 -21.74
CA LEU A 449 -6.95 -5.02 -21.27
C LEU A 449 -8.29 -5.60 -21.74
N LYS A 450 -8.75 -6.69 -21.11
CA LYS A 450 -10.05 -7.33 -21.41
C LYS A 450 -11.24 -6.46 -20.99
N GLY A 451 -11.10 -5.72 -19.90
CA GLY A 451 -12.21 -5.10 -19.17
C GLY A 451 -12.45 -5.80 -17.83
N PRO A 452 -13.64 -5.68 -17.22
CA PRO A 452 -13.92 -6.28 -15.92
C PRO A 452 -13.84 -7.80 -15.94
N ILE A 453 -13.09 -8.40 -15.02
CA ILE A 453 -12.99 -9.86 -14.88
C ILE A 453 -14.10 -10.37 -13.96
N SER A 454 -14.79 -11.45 -14.38
CA SER A 454 -15.84 -12.09 -13.59
C SER A 454 -15.30 -12.78 -12.33
N LYS A 455 -16.18 -13.09 -11.37
CA LYS A 455 -15.79 -13.84 -10.15
C LYS A 455 -15.08 -15.16 -10.46
N ASP A 456 -15.57 -15.90 -11.46
CA ASP A 456 -14.94 -17.16 -11.89
C ASP A 456 -13.57 -16.93 -12.52
N GLY A 457 -13.42 -15.83 -13.28
CA GLY A 457 -12.13 -15.40 -13.81
C GLY A 457 -11.13 -15.07 -12.70
N ILE A 458 -11.55 -14.32 -11.67
CA ILE A 458 -10.73 -14.02 -10.49
C ILE A 458 -10.33 -15.32 -9.76
N LYS A 459 -11.27 -16.25 -9.58
CA LYS A 459 -11.00 -17.55 -8.94
C LYS A 459 -9.98 -18.37 -9.71
N LYS A 460 -10.01 -18.32 -11.04
CA LYS A 460 -9.01 -18.94 -11.90
C LYS A 460 -7.63 -18.29 -11.69
N LEU A 461 -7.55 -16.96 -11.72
CA LEU A 461 -6.30 -16.21 -11.52
C LEU A 461 -5.68 -16.46 -10.14
N MET A 462 -6.49 -16.54 -9.09
CA MET A 462 -6.03 -16.67 -7.70
C MET A 462 -5.92 -18.12 -7.21
N SER A 463 -6.20 -19.11 -8.04
CA SER A 463 -6.28 -20.52 -7.63
C SER A 463 -5.00 -21.05 -6.96
N GLU A 464 -3.81 -20.63 -7.40
CA GLU A 464 -2.53 -21.02 -6.78
C GLU A 464 -2.32 -20.34 -5.42
N LYS A 465 -2.55 -19.02 -5.36
CA LYS A 465 -2.45 -18.21 -4.14
C LYS A 465 -3.40 -18.70 -3.04
N LYS A 466 -4.64 -19.05 -3.42
CA LYS A 466 -5.63 -19.60 -2.48
C LYS A 466 -5.24 -20.96 -1.90
N LYS A 467 -4.44 -21.76 -2.61
CA LYS A 467 -3.91 -23.04 -2.07
C LYS A 467 -2.77 -22.81 -1.08
N GLN A 468 -1.97 -21.76 -1.28
CA GLN A 468 -0.86 -21.38 -0.40
C GLN A 468 -1.34 -20.68 0.89
N ASN A 469 -2.41 -19.89 0.81
CA ASN A 469 -2.99 -19.15 1.94
C ASN A 469 -3.97 -19.96 2.80
N ILE A 470 -4.07 -21.29 2.65
CA ILE A 470 -4.72 -22.12 3.67
C ILE A 470 -3.77 -22.12 4.86
N PRO A 471 -4.12 -21.48 6.00
CA PRO A 471 -3.27 -21.53 7.16
C PRO A 471 -3.07 -23.00 7.49
N THR A 472 -1.82 -23.46 7.47
CA THR A 472 -1.44 -24.67 8.20
C THR A 472 -1.44 -24.32 9.68
N GLN A 473 -2.57 -23.80 10.19
CA GLN A 473 -2.96 -24.18 11.52
C GLN A 473 -3.09 -25.68 11.42
N LYS A 474 -2.08 -26.39 11.92
CA LYS A 474 -2.35 -27.63 12.61
C LYS A 474 -3.49 -27.27 13.57
N ILE A 475 -4.70 -27.52 13.11
CA ILE A 475 -5.74 -28.01 14.00
C ILE A 475 -5.09 -29.30 14.48
N GLU A 476 -4.28 -29.19 15.54
CA GLU A 476 -4.24 -30.27 16.50
C GLU A 476 -5.70 -30.45 16.84
N ASN A 477 -6.32 -31.42 16.15
CA ASN A 477 -7.56 -31.99 16.55
C ASN A 477 -7.24 -32.62 17.91
N GLU A 478 -7.23 -31.80 18.95
CA GLU A 478 -7.73 -32.22 20.23
C GLU A 478 -9.25 -32.45 20.05
N ASN A 479 -9.56 -33.50 19.31
CA ASN A 479 -10.67 -34.38 19.68
C ASN A 479 -10.26 -35.09 20.97
N GLN A 480 -9.92 -34.34 22.02
CA GLN A 480 -10.30 -34.75 23.35
C GLN A 480 -11.75 -34.30 23.43
N THR A 481 -12.66 -35.25 23.22
CA THR A 481 -13.95 -35.17 23.89
C THR A 481 -13.66 -34.90 25.36
N THR A 482 -13.74 -33.64 25.80
CA THR A 482 -13.73 -33.28 27.21
C THR A 482 -14.98 -33.91 27.81
N GLN A 483 -14.84 -35.15 28.26
CA GLN A 483 -15.81 -35.75 29.16
C GLN A 483 -15.82 -34.85 30.39
N ILE A 484 -16.87 -34.04 30.55
CA ILE A 484 -17.13 -33.30 31.77
C ILE A 484 -17.18 -34.35 32.88
N ASN A 485 -16.12 -34.41 33.68
CA ASN A 485 -16.03 -35.41 34.73
C ASN A 485 -16.71 -34.86 35.98
N ILE A 486 -18.04 -35.01 36.01
CA ILE A 486 -18.93 -34.54 37.08
C ILE A 486 -18.50 -35.07 38.46
N GLU A 487 -17.80 -36.21 38.52
CA GLU A 487 -17.31 -36.81 39.77
C GLU A 487 -16.17 -36.02 40.45
N LYS A 488 -15.48 -35.11 39.75
CA LYS A 488 -14.37 -34.30 40.30
C LYS A 488 -14.79 -32.94 40.85
N GLY A 489 -16.05 -32.53 40.66
CA GLY A 489 -16.53 -31.22 41.09
C GLY A 489 -16.77 -31.16 42.60
N ILE A 490 -15.86 -30.54 43.35
CA ILE A 490 -16.00 -30.29 44.78
C ILE A 490 -16.60 -28.89 45.05
N PRO A 491 -17.24 -28.67 46.22
CA PRO A 491 -17.53 -27.32 46.69
C PRO A 491 -16.25 -26.50 46.84
N LYS A 492 -16.36 -25.18 46.78
CA LYS A 492 -15.22 -24.25 46.80
C LYS A 492 -14.20 -24.62 47.88
N PRO A 493 -12.93 -24.93 47.52
CA PRO A 493 -11.90 -25.19 48.51
C PRO A 493 -11.61 -23.91 49.33
N ILE A 494 -11.40 -24.07 50.63
CA ILE A 494 -11.05 -22.95 51.51
C ILE A 494 -9.60 -22.54 51.24
N ILE A 495 -9.42 -21.35 50.69
CA ILE A 495 -8.10 -20.78 50.43
C ILE A 495 -7.70 -19.94 51.64
N THR A 496 -6.65 -20.35 52.34
CA THR A 496 -6.12 -19.67 53.53
C THR A 496 -4.98 -18.71 53.23
N SER A 497 -4.47 -18.73 51.99
CA SER A 497 -3.47 -17.79 51.48
C SER A 497 -4.09 -16.49 50.99
N ASN A 498 -3.36 -15.38 51.05
CA ASN A 498 -3.77 -14.08 50.51
C ASN A 498 -3.74 -13.97 48.96
N LEU A 499 -4.02 -15.05 48.24
CA LEU A 499 -4.10 -15.02 46.78
C LEU A 499 -5.39 -14.33 46.34
N THR A 500 -5.27 -13.46 45.35
CA THR A 500 -6.44 -12.89 44.68
C THR A 500 -7.05 -13.96 43.77
N GLU A 501 -8.34 -14.22 43.95
CA GLU A 501 -9.09 -15.17 43.11
C GLU A 501 -9.66 -14.44 41.89
N LYS A 502 -9.58 -15.10 40.74
CA LYS A 502 -10.10 -14.65 39.45
C LYS A 502 -10.90 -15.79 38.83
N TYR A 503 -11.96 -15.45 38.12
CA TYR A 503 -12.83 -16.43 37.48
C TYR A 503 -12.95 -16.14 35.99
N LEU A 504 -12.87 -17.19 35.18
CA LEU A 504 -13.05 -17.12 33.73
C LEU A 504 -14.10 -18.15 33.32
N TYR A 505 -15.28 -17.66 32.95
CA TYR A 505 -16.39 -18.46 32.45
C TYR A 505 -16.46 -18.35 30.93
N SER A 506 -16.48 -19.48 30.24
CA SER A 506 -16.52 -19.56 28.77
C SER A 506 -17.94 -19.84 28.25
N SER A 507 -18.85 -20.32 29.10
CA SER A 507 -20.19 -20.73 28.72
C SER A 507 -21.30 -20.04 29.53
N GLN A 508 -22.55 -20.32 29.14
CA GLN A 508 -23.75 -20.01 29.94
C GLN A 508 -24.40 -21.32 30.44
N ASN A 509 -23.62 -22.20 31.04
CA ASN A 509 -24.09 -23.47 31.57
C ASN A 509 -24.90 -23.32 32.87
N SER A 510 -25.71 -24.33 33.20
CA SER A 510 -26.45 -24.41 34.46
C SER A 510 -25.56 -24.77 35.67
N ALA A 511 -24.38 -25.34 35.40
CA ALA A 511 -23.32 -25.66 36.36
C ALA A 511 -21.96 -25.45 35.69
N TYR A 512 -21.01 -24.87 36.43
CA TYR A 512 -19.67 -24.55 35.93
C TYR A 512 -18.64 -25.43 36.63
N TYR A 513 -17.75 -26.08 35.87
CA TYR A 513 -16.65 -26.88 36.42
C TYR A 513 -15.34 -26.14 36.19
N LEU A 514 -14.72 -25.68 37.27
CA LEU A 514 -13.61 -24.75 37.23
C LEU A 514 -12.30 -25.43 37.57
N GLN A 515 -11.37 -25.37 36.63
CA GLN A 515 -10.00 -25.82 36.78
C GLN A 515 -9.12 -24.71 37.36
N PRO A 516 -8.21 -25.03 38.30
CA PRO A 516 -7.31 -24.06 38.87
C PRO A 516 -6.08 -23.85 37.98
N TYR A 517 -5.72 -22.57 37.83
CA TYR A 517 -4.49 -22.12 37.19
C TYR A 517 -3.82 -21.09 38.11
N LEU A 518 -2.49 -21.09 38.17
CA LEU A 518 -1.74 -20.03 38.81
C LEU A 518 -1.35 -18.98 37.77
N ILE A 519 -1.84 -17.76 37.96
CA ILE A 519 -1.37 -16.60 37.19
C ILE A 519 -0.11 -16.06 37.85
N CYS A 520 0.96 -15.94 37.06
CA CYS A 520 2.20 -15.29 37.46
C CYS A 520 2.40 -14.04 36.58
N SER A 521 2.58 -12.88 37.21
CA SER A 521 2.77 -11.61 36.49
C SER A 521 3.87 -10.76 37.10
N CYS A 522 4.57 -10.00 36.28
CA CYS A 522 5.58 -9.03 36.71
C CYS A 522 5.77 -7.93 35.66
N ASP A 523 6.34 -6.80 36.09
CA ASP A 523 6.80 -5.76 35.19
C ASP A 523 8.31 -5.94 34.99
N VAL A 524 8.76 -5.90 33.74
CA VAL A 524 10.16 -6.06 33.33
C VAL A 524 10.61 -4.79 32.63
N HIS A 525 11.67 -4.20 33.16
CA HIS A 525 12.26 -2.97 32.64
C HIS A 525 13.58 -3.28 31.93
N TYR A 526 13.68 -2.93 30.67
CA TYR A 526 14.89 -3.06 29.87
C TYR A 526 15.55 -1.68 29.74
N ILE A 527 16.72 -1.52 30.36
CA ILE A 527 17.50 -0.28 30.33
C ILE A 527 18.88 -0.51 29.72
N ASP A 528 19.23 0.26 28.69
CA ASP A 528 20.57 0.36 28.12
C ASP A 528 20.84 1.82 27.74
N ALA A 529 21.42 2.59 28.67
CA ALA A 529 21.66 4.02 28.51
C ALA A 529 22.56 4.38 27.30
N PRO A 530 23.67 3.67 27.02
CA PRO A 530 24.45 3.87 25.80
C PRO A 530 23.64 3.74 24.50
N LYS A 531 22.61 2.90 24.48
CA LYS A 531 21.74 2.70 23.32
C LYS A 531 20.44 3.51 23.38
N ASN A 532 20.27 4.36 24.40
CA ASN A 532 19.06 5.15 24.66
C ASN A 532 17.79 4.28 24.74
N ILE A 533 17.89 3.15 25.46
CA ILE A 533 16.78 2.21 25.64
C ILE A 533 16.28 2.29 27.06
N ASP A 534 14.99 2.58 27.17
CA ASP A 534 14.19 2.62 28.39
C ASP A 534 12.80 2.08 28.00
N PHE A 535 12.57 0.80 28.28
CA PHE A 535 11.35 0.10 27.85
C PHE A 535 10.83 -0.82 28.93
N GLU A 536 9.58 -0.61 29.32
CA GLU A 536 8.88 -1.41 30.31
C GLU A 536 7.82 -2.29 29.63
N GLU A 537 7.86 -3.58 29.94
CA GLU A 537 6.96 -4.61 29.44
C GLU A 537 6.32 -5.35 30.61
N LYS A 538 5.02 -5.62 30.52
CA LYS A 538 4.32 -6.43 31.51
C LYS A 538 4.21 -7.85 31.01
N ILE A 539 4.78 -8.78 31.76
CA ILE A 539 4.73 -10.21 31.46
C ILE A 539 3.68 -10.88 32.35
N SER A 540 2.82 -11.70 31.75
CA SER A 540 1.82 -12.47 32.47
C SER A 540 1.59 -13.84 31.82
N TYR A 541 1.65 -14.88 32.63
CA TYR A 541 1.41 -16.26 32.20
C TYR A 541 0.43 -16.95 33.15
N LYS A 542 -0.19 -18.04 32.69
CA LYS A 542 -0.94 -18.97 33.55
C LYS A 542 -0.32 -20.37 33.47
N ILE A 543 -0.42 -21.13 34.56
CA ILE A 543 0.06 -22.50 34.65
C ILE A 543 -1.04 -23.34 35.27
N TYR A 544 -1.41 -24.46 34.64
CA TYR A 544 -2.41 -25.37 35.17
C TYR A 544 -1.94 -25.98 36.50
N LEU A 545 -2.84 -26.09 37.48
CA LEU A 545 -2.55 -26.67 38.79
C LEU A 545 -3.22 -28.05 38.93
N ASP A 546 -2.40 -29.09 39.04
CA ASP A 546 -2.88 -30.43 39.39
C ASP A 546 -2.84 -30.66 40.91
N GLU A 547 -3.80 -31.42 41.45
CA GLU A 547 -3.87 -31.78 42.88
C GLU A 547 -2.55 -32.37 43.42
N ASN A 548 -1.89 -33.21 42.61
CA ASN A 548 -0.67 -33.91 43.01
C ASN A 548 0.61 -33.11 42.71
N MET A 549 0.49 -31.89 42.20
CA MET A 549 1.62 -31.03 41.87
C MET A 549 2.38 -30.65 43.14
N LYS A 550 3.71 -30.85 43.12
CA LYS A 550 4.61 -30.52 44.25
C LYS A 550 5.39 -29.23 44.02
N ASN A 551 5.78 -28.97 42.78
CA ASN A 551 6.53 -27.79 42.34
C ASN A 551 5.96 -27.31 41.01
N ILE A 552 6.19 -26.04 40.68
CA ILE A 552 5.77 -25.44 39.42
C ILE A 552 6.88 -25.57 38.39
N ASP A 553 6.52 -26.05 37.20
CA ASP A 553 7.37 -25.97 36.01
C ASP A 553 6.94 -24.77 35.16
N PHE A 554 7.82 -23.77 35.04
CA PHE A 554 7.55 -22.57 34.25
C PHE A 554 7.72 -22.78 32.74
N GLU A 555 8.23 -23.94 32.31
CA GLU A 555 8.26 -24.31 30.88
C GLU A 555 6.86 -24.74 30.38
N GLU A 556 5.98 -25.23 31.26
CA GLU A 556 4.58 -25.57 30.95
C GLU A 556 3.65 -24.35 30.99
N LYS A 557 4.20 -23.14 30.90
CA LYS A 557 3.42 -21.90 30.92
C LYS A 557 2.53 -21.78 29.68
N GLU A 558 1.34 -21.28 29.90
CA GLU A 558 0.43 -20.83 28.85
C GLU A 558 0.36 -19.30 28.84
N GLU A 559 0.20 -18.73 27.66
CA GLU A 559 -0.06 -17.30 27.53
C GLU A 559 -1.39 -16.95 28.19
N LEU A 560 -1.36 -15.94 29.06
CA LEU A 560 -2.58 -15.35 29.58
C LEU A 560 -3.15 -14.45 28.48
N GLY A 561 -4.07 -14.96 27.67
CA GLY A 561 -4.80 -14.16 26.69
C GLY A 561 -5.48 -12.94 27.31
N ASN A 562 -5.99 -12.02 26.49
CA ASN A 562 -6.65 -10.78 26.92
C ASN A 562 -8.04 -11.00 27.56
N ASN A 563 -8.18 -11.97 28.44
CA ASN A 563 -9.47 -12.34 29.03
C ASN A 563 -9.83 -11.39 30.18
N SER A 564 -11.08 -10.91 30.19
CA SER A 564 -11.63 -10.25 31.38
C SER A 564 -11.91 -11.30 32.46
N PHE A 565 -11.45 -11.03 33.68
CA PHE A 565 -11.64 -11.94 34.82
C PHE A 565 -12.73 -11.38 35.73
N GLU A 566 -13.65 -12.23 36.17
CA GLU A 566 -14.58 -11.89 37.24
C GLU A 566 -13.86 -12.02 38.59
N GLU A 567 -14.17 -11.15 39.56
CA GLU A 567 -13.64 -11.20 40.93
C GLU A 567 -14.55 -11.98 41.89
N LYS A 568 -15.73 -12.38 41.43
CA LYS A 568 -16.73 -13.11 42.23
C LYS A 568 -17.15 -14.38 41.50
N GLU A 569 -17.38 -15.43 42.29
CA GLU A 569 -17.89 -16.69 41.78
C GLU A 569 -19.36 -16.56 41.34
N LYS A 570 -19.73 -17.30 40.29
CA LYS A 570 -21.13 -17.51 39.88
C LYS A 570 -21.77 -18.63 40.70
N PRO A 571 -23.10 -18.58 40.92
CA PRO A 571 -23.84 -19.69 41.49
C PRO A 571 -23.63 -20.98 40.68
N ASN A 572 -23.68 -22.14 41.36
CA ASN A 572 -23.46 -23.47 40.78
C ASN A 572 -22.04 -23.67 40.17
N SER A 573 -21.03 -23.01 40.74
CA SER A 573 -19.63 -23.29 40.44
C SER A 573 -19.11 -24.47 41.27
N PHE A 574 -18.54 -25.46 40.60
CA PHE A 574 -17.84 -26.61 41.15
C PHE A 574 -16.36 -26.51 40.79
N TYR A 575 -15.50 -26.99 41.67
CA TYR A 575 -14.07 -26.74 41.59
C TYR A 575 -13.31 -28.05 41.51
N TYR A 576 -12.18 -28.03 40.81
CA TYR A 576 -11.17 -29.07 40.90
C TYR A 576 -10.28 -28.84 42.12
N GLU A 577 -9.62 -29.90 42.61
CA GLU A 577 -8.77 -29.81 43.79
C GLU A 577 -7.50 -28.99 43.55
N LEU A 578 -7.01 -28.35 44.62
CA LEU A 578 -5.81 -27.53 44.61
C LEU A 578 -4.62 -28.30 45.21
N PRO A 579 -3.41 -28.15 44.66
CA PRO A 579 -2.22 -28.67 45.30
C PRO A 579 -1.94 -28.00 46.64
N SER A 580 -1.42 -28.77 47.59
CA SER A 580 -1.26 -28.37 49.00
C SER A 580 -0.37 -27.15 49.24
N PHE A 581 0.53 -26.80 48.31
CA PHE A 581 1.41 -25.64 48.43
C PHE A 581 0.67 -24.31 48.24
N VAL A 582 -0.46 -24.30 47.53
CA VAL A 582 -1.26 -23.08 47.26
C VAL A 582 -1.80 -22.50 48.57
N GLN A 583 -2.04 -23.34 49.58
CA GLN A 583 -2.55 -22.90 50.89
C GLN A 583 -1.47 -22.31 51.81
N LYS A 584 -0.18 -22.40 51.45
CA LYS A 584 0.93 -22.01 52.32
C LYS A 584 1.62 -20.76 51.80
N GLU A 585 1.47 -19.63 52.50
CA GLU A 585 2.10 -18.36 52.11
C GLU A 585 3.62 -18.43 51.94
N LYS A 586 4.31 -19.27 52.72
CA LYS A 586 5.76 -19.46 52.59
C LYS A 586 6.14 -20.07 51.24
N ASP A 587 5.34 -21.01 50.75
CA ASP A 587 5.61 -21.73 49.50
C ASP A 587 5.28 -20.81 48.31
N LEU A 588 4.22 -20.00 48.41
CA LEU A 588 3.89 -18.97 47.41
C LEU A 588 5.00 -17.92 47.25
N LYS A 589 5.64 -17.49 48.34
CA LYS A 589 6.79 -16.57 48.26
C LYS A 589 8.02 -17.20 47.60
N VAL A 590 8.19 -18.52 47.73
CA VAL A 590 9.24 -19.25 47.01
C VAL A 590 8.92 -19.27 45.52
N ILE A 591 7.66 -19.54 45.16
CA ILE A 591 7.19 -19.50 43.76
C ILE A 591 7.36 -18.11 43.13
N GLU A 592 7.03 -17.02 43.84
CA GLU A 592 7.28 -15.65 43.36
C GLU A 592 8.76 -15.42 43.03
N LYS A 593 9.66 -15.91 43.89
CA LYS A 593 11.10 -15.80 43.69
C LYS A 593 11.57 -16.65 42.51
N ASP A 594 11.09 -17.88 42.41
CA ASP A 594 11.45 -18.79 41.33
C ASP A 594 10.93 -18.27 39.98
N PHE A 595 9.75 -17.64 39.97
CA PHE A 595 9.21 -16.96 38.80
C PHE A 595 10.08 -15.76 38.38
N MET A 596 10.50 -14.91 39.32
CA MET A 596 11.45 -13.83 39.01
C MET A 596 12.78 -14.37 38.45
N ASP A 597 13.29 -15.47 39.01
CA ASP A 597 14.52 -16.11 38.54
C ASP A 597 14.36 -16.73 37.15
N TYR A 598 13.17 -17.27 36.84
CA TYR A 598 12.81 -17.74 35.51
C TYR A 598 12.78 -16.59 34.50
N ILE A 599 12.02 -15.52 34.79
CA ILE A 599 11.91 -14.31 33.94
C ILE A 599 13.29 -13.70 33.69
N TYR A 600 14.14 -13.60 34.72
CA TYR A 600 15.52 -13.11 34.56
C TYR A 600 16.36 -13.93 33.57
N ARG A 601 16.12 -15.25 33.46
CA ARG A 601 16.84 -16.15 32.55
C ARG A 601 16.24 -16.17 31.15
N SER A 602 14.91 -16.12 31.04
CA SER A 602 14.19 -16.28 29.77
C SER A 602 13.95 -14.97 29.04
N SER A 603 13.72 -13.87 29.77
CA SER A 603 13.31 -12.61 29.17
C SER A 603 14.46 -11.87 28.51
N LYS A 604 14.21 -11.44 27.28
CA LYS A 604 15.14 -10.68 26.46
C LYS A 604 14.36 -9.74 25.56
N LEU A 605 14.78 -8.49 25.50
CA LEU A 605 14.33 -7.57 24.46
C LEU A 605 15.20 -7.82 23.23
N THR A 606 14.58 -8.32 22.15
CA THR A 606 15.24 -8.55 20.86
C THR A 606 15.16 -7.27 20.02
N LEU A 607 16.31 -6.80 19.56
CA LEU A 607 16.45 -5.67 18.66
C LEU A 607 17.23 -6.10 17.44
N TYR A 608 17.04 -5.39 16.34
CA TYR A 608 17.72 -5.64 15.08
C TYR A 608 18.65 -4.49 14.76
N LYS A 609 19.85 -4.79 14.25
CA LYS A 609 20.84 -3.78 13.89
C LYS A 609 21.40 -4.05 12.50
N ASN A 610 21.69 -2.98 11.79
CA ASN A 610 22.55 -3.01 10.61
C ASN A 610 23.74 -2.08 10.84
N GLU A 611 24.95 -2.65 10.94
CA GLU A 611 26.18 -1.89 11.21
C GLU A 611 26.55 -0.93 10.06
N PHE A 612 26.28 -1.33 8.82
CA PHE A 612 26.66 -0.56 7.63
C PHE A 612 25.90 0.76 7.51
N LEU A 613 24.59 0.74 7.73
CA LEU A 613 23.74 1.95 7.74
C LEU A 613 23.66 2.60 9.12
N LYS A 614 24.23 1.96 10.16
CA LYS A 614 24.20 2.42 11.56
C LYS A 614 22.79 2.65 12.08
N ILE A 615 21.85 1.79 11.67
CA ILE A 615 20.46 1.82 12.13
C ILE A 615 20.19 0.67 13.09
N THR A 616 19.31 0.91 14.07
CA THR A 616 18.86 -0.08 15.05
C THR A 616 17.34 -0.02 15.15
N SER A 617 16.70 -1.15 15.41
CA SER A 617 15.25 -1.26 15.51
C SER A 617 14.71 -0.49 16.70
N LYS A 618 13.46 -0.02 16.60
CA LYS A 618 12.70 0.44 17.77
C LYS A 618 12.36 -0.76 18.67
N GLN A 619 12.02 -0.50 19.93
CA GLN A 619 11.82 -1.52 20.96
C GLN A 619 10.66 -2.47 20.66
N THR A 620 9.64 -2.01 19.92
CA THR A 620 8.47 -2.80 19.52
C THR A 620 8.42 -3.06 18.02
N GLU A 621 9.50 -2.81 17.29
CA GLU A 621 9.54 -2.97 15.83
C GLU A 621 9.76 -4.44 15.47
N SER A 622 8.88 -4.98 14.63
CA SER A 622 9.03 -6.35 14.12
C SER A 622 10.23 -6.46 13.19
N LEU A 623 10.77 -7.68 12.99
CA LEU A 623 11.84 -7.90 12.01
C LEU A 623 11.44 -7.45 10.60
N ASN A 624 10.17 -7.67 10.22
CA ASN A 624 9.66 -7.28 8.91
C ASN A 624 9.58 -5.76 8.76
N ASP A 625 9.08 -5.04 9.77
CA ASP A 625 9.07 -3.57 9.74
C ASP A 625 10.50 -3.00 9.68
N PHE A 626 11.44 -3.60 10.42
CA PHE A 626 12.85 -3.20 10.36
C PHE A 626 13.49 -3.45 8.98
N LYS A 627 13.18 -4.58 8.33
CA LYS A 627 13.62 -4.87 6.94
C LYS A 627 13.08 -3.84 5.95
N ILE A 628 11.79 -3.48 6.06
CA ILE A 628 11.18 -2.45 5.21
C ILE A 628 11.90 -1.12 5.42
N ARG A 629 12.14 -0.72 6.67
CA ARG A 629 12.87 0.51 6.98
C ARG A 629 14.33 0.49 6.50
N LEU A 630 15.00 -0.65 6.57
CA LEU A 630 16.33 -0.83 5.98
C LEU A 630 16.30 -0.60 4.46
N GLN A 631 15.33 -1.22 3.76
CA GLN A 631 15.15 -1.07 2.32
C GLN A 631 14.87 0.39 1.93
N ASP A 632 14.05 1.09 2.71
CA ASP A 632 13.77 2.52 2.51
C ASP A 632 15.06 3.35 2.52
N ARG A 633 15.94 3.15 3.51
CA ARG A 633 17.21 3.87 3.61
C ARG A 633 18.15 3.56 2.45
N LEU A 634 18.15 2.32 1.96
CA LEU A 634 18.90 1.93 0.77
C LEU A 634 18.36 2.62 -0.49
N ASN A 635 17.04 2.67 -0.65
CA ASN A 635 16.39 3.34 -1.77
C ASN A 635 16.67 4.84 -1.79
N GLU A 636 16.65 5.51 -0.63
CA GLU A 636 17.03 6.92 -0.48
C GLU A 636 18.48 7.18 -0.88
N LYS A 637 19.38 6.29 -0.46
CA LYS A 637 20.80 6.38 -0.83
C LYS A 637 21.01 6.19 -2.33
N ILE A 638 20.30 5.22 -2.93
CA ILE A 638 20.29 5.02 -4.39
C ILE A 638 19.79 6.29 -5.09
N ASP A 639 18.67 6.86 -4.64
CA ASP A 639 18.11 8.10 -5.22
C ASP A 639 19.11 9.24 -5.20
N PHE A 640 19.75 9.47 -4.07
CA PHE A 640 20.75 10.51 -3.91
C PHE A 640 21.96 10.31 -4.83
N GLU A 641 22.51 9.09 -4.91
CA GLU A 641 23.66 8.77 -5.76
C GLU A 641 23.31 8.87 -7.24
N VAL A 642 22.14 8.37 -7.65
CA VAL A 642 21.63 8.45 -9.03
C VAL A 642 21.34 9.90 -9.42
N GLU A 643 20.77 10.73 -8.56
CA GLU A 643 20.50 12.14 -8.87
C GLU A 643 21.79 12.94 -9.04
N LYS A 644 22.79 12.72 -8.16
CA LYS A 644 24.12 13.33 -8.30
C LYS A 644 24.79 12.91 -9.62
N LEU A 645 24.68 11.63 -9.97
CA LEU A 645 25.20 11.11 -11.24
C LEU A 645 24.48 11.75 -12.42
N LYS A 646 23.14 11.80 -12.41
CA LYS A 646 22.32 12.45 -13.44
C LYS A 646 22.77 13.89 -13.68
N ILE A 647 22.91 14.71 -12.63
CA ILE A 647 23.34 16.11 -12.77
C ILE A 647 24.68 16.25 -13.50
N LYS A 648 25.63 15.33 -13.26
CA LYS A 648 26.93 15.33 -13.96
C LYS A 648 26.75 15.03 -15.45
N PHE A 649 25.95 14.02 -15.78
CA PHE A 649 25.73 13.58 -17.16
C PHE A 649 24.84 14.54 -17.96
N VAL A 650 23.90 15.26 -17.31
CA VAL A 650 23.14 16.37 -17.93
C VAL A 650 24.12 17.35 -18.57
N LYS A 651 25.08 17.85 -17.77
CA LYS A 651 26.02 18.89 -18.21
C LYS A 651 26.88 18.44 -19.39
N GLU A 652 27.31 17.17 -19.37
CA GLU A 652 28.08 16.58 -20.46
C GLU A 652 27.22 16.42 -21.73
N ASN A 653 25.98 15.94 -21.58
CA ASN A 653 25.03 15.80 -22.69
C ASN A 653 24.67 17.16 -23.31
N ASP A 654 24.34 18.16 -22.50
CA ASP A 654 24.01 19.52 -22.98
C ASP A 654 25.17 20.12 -23.78
N SER A 655 26.42 19.86 -23.36
CA SER A 655 27.59 20.28 -24.12
C SER A 655 27.69 19.57 -25.48
N ILE A 656 27.34 18.28 -25.56
CA ILE A 656 27.35 17.52 -26.81
C ILE A 656 26.22 17.98 -27.73
N GLU A 657 25.02 18.20 -27.18
CA GLU A 657 23.85 18.69 -27.94
C GLU A 657 24.07 20.10 -28.49
N ALA A 658 24.66 21.01 -27.70
CA ALA A 658 25.02 22.33 -28.18
C ALA A 658 26.04 22.30 -29.33
N LYS A 659 26.96 21.31 -29.33
CA LYS A 659 27.90 21.10 -30.44
C LYS A 659 27.20 20.52 -31.68
N LEU A 660 26.36 19.49 -31.47
CA LEU A 660 25.57 18.87 -32.54
C LEU A 660 24.65 19.89 -33.23
N SER A 661 23.94 20.71 -32.46
CA SER A 661 23.07 21.76 -32.99
C SER A 661 23.83 22.72 -33.91
N LYS A 662 25.01 23.20 -33.47
CA LYS A 662 25.88 24.05 -34.29
C LYS A 662 26.39 23.35 -35.56
N LEU A 663 26.68 22.04 -35.48
CA LEU A 663 27.13 21.26 -36.63
C LEU A 663 25.99 20.99 -37.62
N TYR A 664 24.77 20.72 -37.16
CA TYR A 664 23.61 20.61 -38.04
C TYR A 664 23.30 21.93 -38.76
N GLU A 665 23.38 23.07 -38.06
CA GLU A 665 23.25 24.38 -38.69
C GLU A 665 24.34 24.63 -39.75
N LYS A 666 25.57 24.18 -39.48
CA LYS A 666 26.68 24.28 -40.42
C LYS A 666 26.47 23.37 -41.63
N LEU A 667 26.07 22.12 -41.41
CA LEU A 667 25.77 21.13 -42.45
C LEU A 667 24.69 21.65 -43.40
N GLN A 668 23.58 22.16 -42.86
CA GLN A 668 22.51 22.75 -43.68
C GLN A 668 23.03 23.92 -44.54
N LYS A 669 23.87 24.80 -44.00
CA LYS A 669 24.47 25.91 -44.75
C LYS A 669 25.38 25.42 -45.89
N GLU A 670 26.16 24.36 -45.65
CA GLU A 670 27.08 23.78 -46.64
C GLU A 670 26.35 22.96 -47.71
N GLU A 671 25.31 22.20 -47.36
CA GLU A 671 24.45 21.47 -48.30
C GLU A 671 23.72 22.40 -49.28
N ILE A 672 23.19 23.53 -48.79
CA ILE A 672 22.53 24.53 -49.62
C ILE A 672 23.50 25.14 -50.66
N GLN A 673 24.79 25.22 -50.34
CA GLN A 673 25.82 25.75 -51.23
C GLN A 673 26.31 24.72 -52.27
N ALA A 674 26.20 23.42 -51.98
CA ALA A 674 26.81 22.33 -52.76
C ALA A 674 25.91 21.69 -53.84
N THR A 675 24.78 22.30 -54.22
CA THR A 675 23.71 21.64 -55.00
C THR A 675 24.12 20.91 -56.30
N SER A 676 24.26 19.58 -56.21
CA SER A 676 23.56 18.63 -57.08
C SER A 676 23.46 17.26 -56.40
N THR A 677 22.21 16.88 -56.06
CA THR A 677 21.70 15.51 -55.86
C THR A 677 22.50 14.57 -54.95
N THR A 678 22.07 14.46 -53.70
CA THR A 678 21.38 13.29 -53.09
C THR A 678 21.61 13.37 -51.59
N THR A 679 20.63 13.86 -50.82
CA THR A 679 20.57 13.54 -49.39
C THR A 679 19.11 13.26 -49.05
N ASP A 680 18.78 11.98 -49.03
CA ASP A 680 17.75 11.49 -48.13
C ASP A 680 18.16 11.98 -46.74
N THR A 681 17.39 12.91 -46.18
CA THR A 681 17.56 13.39 -44.82
C THR A 681 17.14 12.25 -43.88
N ILE A 682 17.98 11.22 -43.80
CA ILE A 682 18.01 10.29 -42.69
C ILE A 682 18.70 11.07 -41.57
N ILE A 683 17.95 11.37 -40.52
CA ILE A 683 18.34 11.37 -39.09
C ILE A 683 17.26 12.19 -38.36
N SER A 684 16.23 11.50 -37.86
CA SER A 684 15.40 12.00 -36.76
C SER A 684 14.92 10.87 -35.82
N ILE A 685 15.52 9.69 -35.90
CA ILE A 685 15.14 8.54 -35.07
C ILE A 685 16.41 8.03 -34.39
N GLY A 686 16.73 8.60 -33.24
CA GLY A 686 17.88 8.19 -32.42
C GLY A 686 18.36 9.25 -31.43
N THR A 687 17.99 10.52 -31.62
CA THR A 687 18.58 11.66 -30.90
C THR A 687 17.74 12.23 -29.76
N SER A 688 16.45 11.89 -29.66
CA SER A 688 15.46 12.53 -28.77
C SER A 688 15.43 12.00 -27.33
N LEU A 689 16.01 10.84 -27.05
CA LEU A 689 15.83 10.16 -25.77
C LEU A 689 16.54 10.83 -24.59
N LEU A 690 17.68 11.51 -24.82
CA LEU A 690 18.39 12.24 -23.77
C LEU A 690 17.80 13.63 -23.49
N GLY A 691 17.21 14.30 -24.49
CA GLY A 691 16.50 15.58 -24.29
C GLY A 691 15.23 15.41 -23.45
N ALA A 692 14.48 14.32 -23.68
CA ALA A 692 13.34 13.92 -22.85
C ALA A 692 13.76 13.51 -21.42
N PHE A 693 14.97 12.97 -21.26
CA PHE A 693 15.55 12.52 -19.98
C PHE A 693 15.96 13.68 -19.04
N PHE A 694 16.32 14.84 -19.58
CA PHE A 694 16.90 15.96 -18.82
C PHE A 694 15.99 17.18 -18.67
N GLY A 695 14.74 17.12 -19.12
CA GLY A 695 13.74 18.17 -18.89
C GLY A 695 13.94 19.45 -19.70
N ASN A 696 14.92 19.48 -20.61
CA ASN A 696 15.12 20.58 -21.53
C ASN A 696 14.56 20.22 -22.91
N SER A 697 13.28 20.51 -23.14
CA SER A 697 12.77 20.71 -24.48
C SER A 697 13.27 22.06 -25.00
N VAL A 698 14.57 22.17 -25.31
CA VAL A 698 15.11 23.36 -25.99
C VAL A 698 14.96 23.15 -27.49
N ILE A 699 13.85 23.65 -28.02
CA ILE A 699 13.91 24.48 -29.22
C ILE A 699 13.37 25.85 -28.79
N ASN A 700 14.29 26.74 -28.45
CA ASN A 700 13.99 28.16 -28.27
C ASN A 700 13.38 28.70 -29.57
N LYS A 701 12.06 28.89 -29.58
CA LYS A 701 11.39 29.80 -30.51
C LYS A 701 11.77 31.22 -30.10
N THR A 702 12.83 31.80 -30.67
CA THR A 702 12.95 33.27 -30.85
C THR A 702 14.19 33.62 -31.68
N ASN A 703 14.00 34.58 -32.61
CA ASN A 703 14.98 35.23 -33.48
C ASN A 703 15.32 34.56 -34.83
N ILE A 704 14.31 34.45 -35.71
CA ILE A 704 14.55 34.62 -37.14
C ILE A 704 14.46 36.13 -37.44
N GLY A 705 15.58 36.81 -37.24
CA GLY A 705 15.82 38.16 -37.73
C GLY A 705 16.22 38.13 -39.19
N LYS A 706 15.49 38.86 -40.02
CA LYS A 706 15.84 39.20 -41.41
C LYS A 706 17.29 39.64 -41.52
N VAL A 707 18.07 39.05 -42.43
CA VAL A 707 19.09 39.79 -43.20
C VAL A 707 19.14 39.22 -44.62
N ALA A 708 19.01 40.12 -45.58
CA ALA A 708 19.17 39.90 -46.99
C ALA A 708 20.61 40.22 -47.45
N THR A 709 20.90 39.78 -48.68
CA THR A 709 21.80 40.34 -49.70
C THR A 709 23.27 39.87 -49.83
N SER A 710 23.48 39.17 -50.96
CA SER A 710 24.48 39.40 -52.02
C SER A 710 25.90 38.81 -51.97
N ALA A 711 26.10 37.81 -52.85
CA ALA A 711 26.90 37.84 -54.08
C ALA A 711 28.30 37.16 -54.16
N LYS A 712 28.35 36.25 -55.16
CA LYS A 712 29.42 35.87 -56.11
C LYS A 712 30.76 35.30 -55.60
N GLY A 713 31.01 34.06 -56.03
CA GLY A 713 32.35 33.48 -56.17
C GLY A 713 32.33 32.01 -56.56
N ALA A 714 32.12 31.70 -57.84
CA ALA A 714 32.28 30.34 -58.36
C ALA A 714 33.77 30.01 -58.50
N SER A 715 34.28 29.08 -57.69
CA SER A 715 35.41 28.18 -58.01
C SER A 715 35.79 27.28 -56.81
N LYS A 716 35.03 26.21 -56.50
CA LYS A 716 35.52 25.15 -55.58
C LYS A 716 34.74 23.84 -55.49
N ILE A 717 34.24 23.32 -56.62
CA ILE A 717 33.36 22.13 -56.64
C ILE A 717 34.06 20.79 -56.22
N LEU A 718 35.38 20.78 -55.99
CA LEU A 718 36.11 19.62 -55.46
C LEU A 718 36.55 19.75 -53.98
N LYS A 719 36.41 20.92 -53.35
CA LYS A 719 36.75 21.13 -51.92
C LYS A 719 35.52 21.03 -51.01
N GLU A 720 34.35 21.41 -51.54
CA GLU A 720 33.08 21.46 -50.80
C GLU A 720 32.51 20.07 -50.42
N ARG A 721 32.85 19.00 -51.17
CA ARG A 721 32.46 17.61 -50.78
C ARG A 721 33.28 17.03 -49.62
N ASN A 722 34.53 17.46 -49.45
CA ASN A 722 35.35 17.03 -48.30
C ASN A 722 34.92 17.77 -47.02
N ASP A 723 34.52 19.03 -47.15
CA ASP A 723 34.05 19.84 -46.03
C ASP A 723 32.73 19.28 -45.46
N VAL A 724 31.77 18.91 -46.32
CA VAL A 724 30.52 18.22 -45.90
C VAL A 724 30.82 16.89 -45.22
N LYS A 725 31.67 16.03 -45.82
CA LYS A 725 32.06 14.75 -45.21
C LYS A 725 32.76 14.90 -43.87
N GLN A 726 33.53 15.97 -43.68
CA GLN A 726 34.18 16.24 -42.40
C GLN A 726 33.14 16.60 -41.33
N VAL A 727 32.15 17.44 -41.67
CA VAL A 727 31.05 17.78 -40.76
C VAL A 727 30.18 16.56 -40.44
N GLU A 728 29.87 15.71 -41.41
CA GLU A 728 29.16 14.43 -41.21
C GLU A 728 29.92 13.51 -40.25
N ASN A 729 31.25 13.37 -40.43
CA ASN A 729 32.08 12.57 -39.53
C ASN A 729 32.13 13.14 -38.11
N GLU A 730 32.21 14.47 -37.94
CA GLU A 730 32.16 15.13 -36.63
C GLU A 730 30.79 14.92 -35.94
N ILE A 731 29.69 14.95 -36.71
CA ILE A 731 28.35 14.63 -36.21
C ILE A 731 28.29 13.17 -35.75
N LEU A 732 28.79 12.24 -36.57
CA LEU A 732 28.82 10.80 -36.25
C LEU A 732 29.64 10.54 -34.98
N GLU A 733 30.80 11.19 -34.83
CA GLU A 733 31.66 11.06 -33.65
C GLU A 733 30.94 11.56 -32.38
N LEU A 734 30.28 12.72 -32.45
CA LEU A 734 29.51 13.24 -31.32
C LEU A 734 28.27 12.38 -31.00
N GLN A 735 27.63 11.79 -32.00
CA GLN A 735 26.55 10.82 -31.79
C GLN A 735 27.07 9.57 -31.07
N GLN A 736 28.23 9.03 -31.47
CA GLN A 736 28.87 7.90 -30.79
C GLN A 736 29.29 8.26 -29.36
N GLN A 737 29.81 9.47 -29.12
CA GLN A 737 30.12 9.96 -27.78
C GLN A 737 28.86 10.06 -26.91
N LYS A 738 27.74 10.51 -27.47
CA LYS A 738 26.43 10.57 -26.79
C LYS A 738 25.94 9.17 -26.39
N GLU A 739 26.06 8.19 -27.28
CA GLU A 739 25.67 6.79 -27.00
C GLU A 739 26.60 6.10 -25.99
N ALA A 740 27.90 6.38 -26.06
CA ALA A 740 28.87 5.92 -25.07
C ALA A 740 28.61 6.53 -23.68
N LEU A 741 28.28 7.83 -23.62
CA LEU A 741 27.91 8.52 -22.38
C LEU A 741 26.65 7.89 -21.76
N LYS A 742 25.66 7.54 -22.58
CA LYS A 742 24.45 6.83 -22.14
C LYS A 742 24.79 5.46 -21.54
N THR A 743 25.56 4.65 -22.25
CA THR A 743 25.95 3.31 -21.79
C THR A 743 26.75 3.39 -20.48
N LEU A 744 27.60 4.42 -20.34
CA LEU A 744 28.35 4.67 -19.12
C LEU A 744 27.42 5.02 -17.96
N LEU A 745 26.40 5.87 -18.19
CA LEU A 745 25.39 6.20 -17.18
C LEU A 745 24.65 4.96 -16.70
N GLU A 746 24.17 4.12 -17.62
CA GLU A 746 23.44 2.89 -17.30
C GLU A 746 24.30 1.93 -16.46
N ASN A 747 25.58 1.74 -16.84
CA ASN A 747 26.51 0.88 -16.11
C ASN A 747 26.83 1.42 -14.70
N GLU A 748 26.99 2.73 -14.54
CA GLU A 748 27.25 3.34 -13.23
C GLU A 748 26.03 3.23 -12.31
N ILE A 749 24.82 3.37 -12.85
CA ILE A 749 23.58 3.17 -12.09
C ILE A 749 23.41 1.71 -11.67
N GLU A 750 23.74 0.77 -12.55
CA GLU A 750 23.70 -0.65 -12.21
C GLU A 750 24.68 -1.00 -11.08
N LYS A 751 25.89 -0.41 -11.09
CA LYS A 751 26.83 -0.54 -9.96
C LYS A 751 26.26 0.01 -8.66
N ILE A 752 25.61 1.18 -8.71
CA ILE A 752 24.94 1.78 -7.54
C ILE A 752 23.86 0.83 -7.01
N ASN A 753 23.00 0.30 -7.89
CA ASN A 753 21.93 -0.61 -7.49
C ASN A 753 22.49 -1.92 -6.90
N LEU A 754 23.47 -2.55 -7.55
CA LEU A 754 24.11 -3.78 -7.06
C LEU A 754 24.80 -3.57 -5.71
N ALA A 755 25.49 -2.45 -5.51
CA ALA A 755 26.14 -2.13 -4.24
C ALA A 755 25.15 -1.92 -3.09
N ASN A 756 23.93 -1.47 -3.39
CA ASN A 756 22.89 -1.15 -2.40
C ASN A 756 21.76 -2.22 -2.34
N GLN A 757 22.00 -3.45 -2.83
CA GLN A 757 21.06 -4.57 -2.66
C GLN A 757 20.96 -5.00 -1.19
N SER A 758 19.75 -5.30 -0.71
CA SER A 758 19.49 -5.71 0.69
C SER A 758 20.32 -6.92 1.16
N SER A 759 20.62 -7.86 0.26
CA SER A 759 21.50 -9.02 0.52
C SER A 759 22.90 -8.64 0.98
N ASN A 760 23.40 -7.45 0.64
CA ASN A 760 24.70 -6.94 1.06
C ASN A 760 24.67 -6.29 2.46
N PHE A 761 23.49 -6.15 3.06
CA PHE A 761 23.28 -5.46 4.34
C PHE A 761 22.65 -6.43 5.35
N PRO A 762 23.45 -7.36 5.92
CA PRO A 762 22.93 -8.31 6.90
C PRO A 762 22.35 -7.61 8.12
N ILE A 763 21.30 -8.21 8.68
CA ILE A 763 20.66 -7.78 9.91
C ILE A 763 21.17 -8.66 11.04
N GLU A 764 21.65 -8.05 12.11
CA GLU A 764 22.13 -8.72 13.31
C GLU A 764 21.10 -8.58 14.43
N GLU A 765 20.86 -9.66 15.18
CA GLU A 765 20.04 -9.64 16.39
C GLU A 765 20.88 -9.23 17.61
N ILE A 766 20.37 -8.26 18.36
CA ILE A 766 20.94 -7.77 19.61
C ILE A 766 19.93 -8.05 20.71
N PHE A 767 20.40 -8.60 21.81
CA PHE A 767 19.57 -8.88 22.98
C PHE A 767 19.92 -7.97 24.13
N ILE A 768 18.91 -7.41 24.78
CA ILE A 768 19.05 -6.73 26.06
C ILE A 768 18.37 -7.59 27.10
N LYS A 769 19.15 -8.00 28.10
CA LYS A 769 18.65 -8.78 29.23
C LYS A 769 18.35 -7.83 30.39
N PRO A 770 17.25 -8.04 31.13
CA PRO A 770 16.98 -7.26 32.32
C PRO A 770 17.97 -7.65 33.41
N LYS A 771 18.26 -6.75 34.36
CA LYS A 771 18.88 -7.12 35.63
C LYS A 771 17.79 -7.62 36.58
N ARG A 772 18.19 -8.32 37.64
CA ARG A 772 17.25 -8.73 38.70
C ARG A 772 16.54 -7.54 39.36
N SER A 773 17.21 -6.38 39.45
CA SER A 773 16.61 -5.14 39.95
C SER A 773 15.52 -4.57 39.05
N ASP A 774 15.52 -4.97 37.78
CA ASP A 774 14.66 -4.40 36.75
C ASP A 774 13.38 -5.22 36.57
N ILE A 775 13.21 -6.30 37.36
CA ILE A 775 12.00 -7.10 37.44
C ILE A 775 11.33 -6.77 38.77
N TYR A 776 10.12 -6.22 38.73
CA TYR A 776 9.39 -5.79 39.91
C TYR A 776 7.88 -6.02 39.77
N ASN A 777 7.13 -5.64 40.80
CA ASN A 777 5.67 -5.84 40.89
C ASN A 777 5.22 -7.29 40.64
N THR A 778 6.04 -8.26 41.05
CA THR A 778 5.68 -9.68 40.92
C THR A 778 4.44 -9.99 41.74
N LYS A 779 3.45 -10.60 41.09
CA LYS A 779 2.15 -10.94 41.69
C LYS A 779 1.72 -12.33 41.25
N LEU A 780 1.22 -13.09 42.22
CA LEU A 780 0.49 -14.33 42.00
C LEU A 780 -1.02 -14.10 42.18
N ALA A 781 -1.82 -14.75 41.33
CA ALA A 781 -3.26 -14.83 41.48
C ALA A 781 -3.74 -16.24 41.14
N LEU A 782 -4.82 -16.68 41.77
CA LEU A 782 -5.46 -17.94 41.45
C LEU A 782 -6.56 -17.70 40.42
N LEU A 783 -6.47 -18.37 39.28
CA LEU A 783 -7.49 -18.33 38.24
C LEU A 783 -8.28 -19.64 38.26
N TRP A 784 -9.59 -19.50 38.36
CA TRP A 784 -10.55 -20.56 38.15
C TRP A 784 -11.12 -20.45 36.74
N GLN A 785 -10.67 -21.31 35.85
CA GLN A 785 -11.06 -21.31 34.44
C GLN A 785 -12.05 -22.45 34.18
N GLU A 786 -13.17 -22.14 33.52
CA GLU A 786 -14.12 -23.15 33.07
C GLU A 786 -13.47 -24.12 32.07
N GLN A 787 -13.67 -25.41 32.33
CA GLN A 787 -13.18 -26.52 31.50
C GLN A 787 -13.87 -26.61 30.14
#